data_AF-A0A938GJS4-F1
#
_entry.id   AF-A0A938GJS4-F1
#
_cell.length_a   1.000
_cell.length_b   1.000
_cell.length_c   1.000
_cell.angle_alpha   90.00
_cell.angle_beta   90.00
_cell.angle_gamma   90.00
#
_symmetry.space_group_name_H-M   'P 1'
#
loop_
_entity.id
_entity.type
_entity.pdbx_description
1 polymer ?
#
loop_
_entity_poly.entity_id
_entity_poly.type
_entity_poly.pdbx_seq_one_letter_code
_entity_poly.pdbx_strand_id
1 'polypeptide(L)'
;MFQNSKAAKASLNAAALSQCGPPIRLAGVYRSMTRLGGIISMIFCLLNPTRGCAQLSAGSARGEINPPLTLLNWVGHQPYPGVLDAVHVRALVISDGSNRAALVAWDLTDTREGFVARVRKEIQRATGIPADSVLINASHTHSAPWVPSEGSVLLEAERRTLLPVETSPGFQEWSQKVVQQTVDAVKRADEARKPGTIHIARAWAGDLLFNRRPTKPDGTVQTTFTPDDPFTLPGGQRYAGLDPTLAVVGFLGPDGEGLGSFFNLTCHPVSVYPHDKRISADWPGPASDKLGEVIGGESLFLQGCAGDIVPIRRNLPARDRMASMITDRGLAAWKRKLRLDPAVIQVRRKEIRLPLNPRARKETGLASVMTEVQVICMGDLAIAALPGEPLTGLAREIQRRSPYAHTLVLGYANGGGVQYVGMPGDKRRGGYEMGPVGSGEDHCGQILTDAVFELLESLRVETLTRQADQEPIHLYLLMGQSNMAGRGIVEPIDQVPHPRILMMDMNGSWRLARDPLHRDRINAGVGLGSEFARTLADRDPKITIGLIAAAEGGSPLSRWVKGGDLQDRALMLAGLAKRRGVLKGILWHQGENDSGKLADAESYAARLTTVIQDFRQALGQPELPWVMGELGEFLIKTPRPDTTHAVVINDRLRQVSTAVSHVGLVEAHYLTAMPDGIHFDTPSLREFGRRYAEKLIGLQTR
;
A
#
# COMPACT_ATOMS: atom_id res chain seq x y z
N MET A 1 10.57 19.99 -64.33
CA MET A 1 11.55 18.89 -64.51
C MET A 1 10.91 17.61 -64.00
N PHE A 2 10.53 16.73 -64.94
CA PHE A 2 10.21 15.29 -64.89
C PHE A 2 9.97 14.64 -63.50
N GLN A 3 8.81 14.09 -63.10
CA GLN A 3 7.89 13.10 -63.70
C GLN A 3 8.53 11.83 -64.29
N ASN A 4 8.32 10.68 -63.61
CA ASN A 4 8.16 9.30 -64.12
C ASN A 4 8.15 8.32 -62.92
N SER A 5 7.45 7.17 -62.84
CA SER A 5 6.37 6.56 -63.63
C SER A 5 5.96 5.23 -62.95
N LYS A 6 4.64 4.99 -62.85
CA LYS A 6 3.89 3.73 -63.09
C LYS A 6 4.42 2.34 -62.63
N ALA A 7 3.61 1.72 -61.76
CA ALA A 7 2.87 0.45 -61.88
C ALA A 7 3.40 -0.73 -62.73
N ALA A 8 3.37 -1.93 -62.15
CA ALA A 8 2.90 -3.16 -62.82
C ALA A 8 2.49 -4.26 -61.81
N LYS A 9 1.22 -4.70 -61.91
CA LYS A 9 0.70 -6.01 -61.49
C LYS A 9 0.95 -7.01 -62.62
N ALA A 10 1.23 -8.27 -62.30
CA ALA A 10 0.90 -9.40 -63.18
C ALA A 10 0.68 -10.70 -62.39
N SER A 11 -0.54 -11.21 -62.51
CA SER A 11 -1.03 -12.56 -62.23
C SER A 11 -0.60 -13.54 -63.33
N LEU A 12 -0.50 -14.84 -63.01
CA LEU A 12 -0.67 -16.05 -63.87
C LEU A 12 -0.29 -17.28 -63.00
N ASN A 13 -0.81 -18.49 -63.14
CA ASN A 13 -2.13 -19.04 -63.45
C ASN A 13 -2.09 -20.53 -63.03
N ALA A 14 -3.25 -21.15 -62.86
CA ALA A 14 -3.39 -22.55 -62.44
C ALA A 14 -3.20 -23.61 -63.54
N ALA A 15 -2.98 -24.85 -63.07
CA ALA A 15 -3.39 -26.16 -63.62
C ALA A 15 -2.53 -26.87 -64.69
N ALA A 16 -2.13 -28.12 -64.38
CA ALA A 16 -2.29 -29.32 -65.23
C ALA A 16 -1.85 -30.64 -64.54
N LEU A 17 -2.82 -31.56 -64.37
CA LEU A 17 -2.82 -33.02 -64.71
C LEU A 17 -1.82 -33.95 -63.97
N SER A 18 -2.20 -34.87 -63.07
CA SER A 18 -3.01 -36.12 -63.19
C SER A 18 -2.38 -37.25 -64.02
N GLN A 19 -2.19 -38.44 -63.40
CA GLN A 19 -2.09 -39.85 -63.91
C GLN A 19 -1.15 -40.64 -62.94
N CYS A 20 -1.31 -41.88 -62.47
CA CYS A 20 -2.24 -43.03 -62.59
C CYS A 20 -1.93 -43.95 -61.36
N GLY A 21 -2.89 -44.54 -60.62
CA GLY A 21 -3.31 -45.94 -60.75
C GLY A 21 -3.21 -46.75 -59.42
N PRO A 22 -3.99 -47.85 -59.18
CA PRO A 22 -4.45 -48.33 -57.84
C PRO A 22 -3.91 -49.74 -57.47
N PRO A 23 -4.51 -50.57 -56.56
CA PRO A 23 -5.19 -50.41 -55.25
C PRO A 23 -4.50 -51.24 -54.12
N ILE A 24 -5.02 -51.29 -52.88
CA ILE A 24 -5.19 -52.53 -52.06
C ILE A 24 -6.14 -52.23 -50.88
N ARG A 25 -7.18 -53.06 -50.75
CA ARG A 25 -8.06 -53.17 -49.58
C ARG A 25 -7.41 -54.07 -48.53
N LEU A 26 -7.44 -53.68 -47.26
CA LEU A 26 -7.44 -54.61 -46.14
C LEU A 26 -8.46 -54.13 -45.10
N ALA A 27 -9.57 -54.86 -45.03
CA ALA A 27 -10.53 -54.79 -43.95
C ALA A 27 -10.09 -55.79 -42.86
N GLY A 28 -10.19 -55.41 -41.59
CA GLY A 28 -10.24 -56.36 -40.48
C GLY A 28 -9.46 -55.96 -39.24
N VAL A 29 -10.14 -56.11 -38.10
CA VAL A 29 -9.66 -56.19 -36.71
C VAL A 29 -9.67 -54.86 -35.92
N TYR A 30 -10.22 -54.96 -34.70
CA TYR A 30 -10.51 -53.95 -33.67
C TYR A 30 -11.90 -53.30 -33.67
N ARG A 31 -12.94 -54.15 -33.65
CA ARG A 31 -14.18 -53.85 -32.90
C ARG A 31 -14.16 -54.67 -31.61
N SER A 32 -13.84 -54.03 -30.48
CA SER A 32 -14.29 -54.32 -29.11
C SER A 32 -13.41 -53.56 -28.13
N MET A 33 -13.80 -52.32 -27.77
CA MET A 33 -13.45 -51.61 -26.52
C MET A 33 -13.81 -50.12 -26.65
N THR A 34 -15.10 -49.79 -26.80
CA THR A 34 -15.57 -48.38 -26.80
C THR A 34 -16.99 -48.25 -26.24
N ARG A 35 -17.33 -49.04 -25.21
CA ARG A 35 -18.61 -48.88 -24.48
C ARG A 35 -18.53 -48.91 -22.95
N LEU A 36 -17.34 -48.91 -22.35
CA LEU A 36 -17.18 -48.78 -20.90
C LEU A 36 -16.58 -47.44 -20.41
N GLY A 37 -16.08 -46.59 -21.32
CA GLY A 37 -15.51 -45.28 -20.95
C GLY A 37 -16.51 -44.13 -20.84
N GLY A 38 -17.71 -44.27 -21.42
CA GLY A 38 -18.70 -43.18 -21.49
C GLY A 38 -19.56 -43.02 -20.23
N ILE A 39 -19.72 -44.06 -19.42
CA ILE A 39 -20.61 -44.01 -18.24
C ILE A 39 -19.86 -43.60 -16.96
N ILE A 40 -18.55 -43.87 -16.87
CA ILE A 40 -17.73 -43.42 -15.73
C ILE A 40 -17.42 -41.92 -15.81
N SER A 41 -17.34 -41.35 -17.01
CA SER A 41 -17.12 -39.90 -17.20
C SER A 41 -18.36 -39.05 -16.89
N MET A 42 -19.58 -39.61 -17.06
CA MET A 42 -20.83 -38.93 -16.70
C MET A 42 -21.15 -38.95 -15.20
N ILE A 43 -20.70 -39.96 -14.45
CA ILE A 43 -20.93 -40.05 -13.00
C ILE A 43 -19.85 -39.27 -12.21
N PHE A 44 -18.62 -39.13 -12.72
CA PHE A 44 -17.61 -38.26 -12.09
C PHE A 44 -17.86 -36.75 -12.26
N CYS A 45 -18.69 -36.35 -13.24
CA CYS A 45 -19.09 -34.94 -13.42
C CYS A 45 -20.28 -34.51 -12.54
N LEU A 46 -20.94 -35.43 -11.83
CA LEU A 46 -22.10 -35.14 -10.97
C LEU A 46 -21.80 -35.17 -9.46
N LEU A 47 -20.54 -35.46 -9.07
CA LEU A 47 -20.11 -35.51 -7.65
C LEU A 47 -18.96 -34.56 -7.30
N ASN A 48 -18.45 -33.80 -8.26
CA ASN A 48 -17.69 -32.59 -7.95
C ASN A 48 -18.64 -31.42 -8.15
N PRO A 49 -19.15 -30.76 -7.10
CA PRO A 49 -19.56 -29.39 -7.28
C PRO A 49 -18.30 -28.69 -7.79
N THR A 50 -18.28 -28.32 -9.07
CA THR A 50 -17.41 -27.25 -9.52
C THR A 50 -17.60 -26.15 -8.50
N ARG A 51 -16.59 -25.93 -7.64
CA ARG A 51 -16.61 -24.86 -6.65
C ARG A 51 -16.77 -23.58 -7.46
N GLY A 52 -18.01 -23.13 -7.62
CA GLY A 52 -18.31 -21.86 -8.23
C GLY A 52 -17.60 -20.85 -7.35
N CYS A 53 -16.49 -20.28 -7.83
CA CYS A 53 -15.96 -19.08 -7.25
C CYS A 53 -17.06 -18.04 -7.45
N ALA A 54 -17.83 -17.81 -6.40
CA ALA A 54 -19.03 -17.01 -6.47
C ALA A 54 -18.64 -15.59 -6.92
N GLN A 55 -19.36 -15.10 -7.93
CA GLN A 55 -18.98 -13.91 -8.67
C GLN A 55 -19.12 -12.68 -7.76
N LEU A 56 -18.00 -11.99 -7.50
CA LEU A 56 -17.99 -10.74 -6.74
C LEU A 56 -18.94 -9.74 -7.41
N SER A 57 -19.71 -9.00 -6.61
CA SER A 57 -20.57 -7.92 -7.06
C SER A 57 -20.41 -6.70 -6.17
N ALA A 58 -20.59 -5.52 -6.77
CA ALA A 58 -20.47 -4.24 -6.08
C ALA A 58 -21.49 -3.25 -6.60
N GLY A 59 -21.92 -2.34 -5.73
CA GLY A 59 -22.82 -1.24 -6.04
C GLY A 59 -22.58 -0.10 -5.09
N SER A 60 -22.78 1.13 -5.56
CA SER A 60 -22.48 2.33 -4.80
C SER A 60 -23.58 3.39 -4.93
N ALA A 61 -23.73 4.21 -3.89
CA ALA A 61 -24.70 5.31 -3.86
C ALA A 61 -24.30 6.35 -2.81
N ARG A 62 -24.81 7.58 -2.95
CA ARG A 62 -24.61 8.67 -1.99
C ARG A 62 -25.89 9.33 -1.55
N GLY A 63 -25.90 9.92 -0.35
CA GLY A 63 -26.97 10.75 0.19
C GLY A 63 -26.42 12.06 0.75
N GLU A 64 -27.14 13.16 0.60
CA GLU A 64 -26.71 14.47 1.12
C GLU A 64 -27.12 14.64 2.59
N ILE A 65 -26.17 15.06 3.42
CA ILE A 65 -26.34 15.18 4.88
C ILE A 65 -26.01 16.59 5.39
N ASN A 66 -26.16 17.62 4.54
CA ASN A 66 -25.96 19.01 4.96
C ASN A 66 -26.74 19.34 6.25
N PRO A 67 -26.07 19.87 7.29
CA PRO A 67 -26.73 20.36 8.49
C PRO A 67 -27.43 21.70 8.21
N PRO A 68 -28.46 22.04 9.01
CA PRO A 68 -29.02 23.39 8.97
C PRO A 68 -27.97 24.40 9.42
N LEU A 69 -27.99 25.61 8.82
CA LEU A 69 -27.03 26.66 9.14
C LEU A 69 -27.12 27.16 10.59
N THR A 70 -28.24 26.89 11.26
CA THR A 70 -28.47 27.21 12.68
C THR A 70 -27.64 26.36 13.64
N LEU A 71 -27.08 25.24 13.19
CA LEU A 71 -26.21 24.41 14.02
C LEU A 71 -24.93 25.17 14.34
N LEU A 72 -24.52 25.11 15.62
CA LEU A 72 -23.27 25.70 16.05
C LEU A 72 -22.10 24.83 15.54
N ASN A 73 -21.11 25.46 14.93
CA ASN A 73 -19.83 24.84 14.62
C ASN A 73 -19.14 24.38 15.92
N TRP A 74 -18.65 23.14 15.96
CA TRP A 74 -18.04 22.55 17.16
C TRP A 74 -16.73 23.22 17.58
N VAL A 75 -16.05 23.92 16.67
CA VAL A 75 -14.77 24.58 16.99
C VAL A 75 -14.96 26.00 17.53
N GLY A 76 -15.82 26.80 16.91
CA GLY A 76 -16.01 28.22 17.21
C GLY A 76 -17.32 28.55 17.92
N HIS A 77 -18.21 27.57 18.08
CA HIS A 77 -19.52 27.70 18.72
C HIS A 77 -20.40 28.82 18.13
N GLN A 78 -20.29 29.02 16.82
CA GLN A 78 -21.11 29.98 16.05
C GLN A 78 -21.89 29.23 14.96
N PRO A 79 -23.08 29.73 14.55
CA PRO A 79 -23.79 29.19 13.40
C PRO A 79 -22.93 29.18 12.14
N TYR A 80 -23.19 28.22 11.24
CA TYR A 80 -22.49 28.17 9.95
C TYR A 80 -22.97 29.33 9.06
N PRO A 81 -22.07 30.13 8.46
CA PRO A 81 -22.43 31.26 7.60
C PRO A 81 -22.92 30.85 6.20
N GLY A 82 -22.84 29.56 5.85
CA GLY A 82 -23.25 29.03 4.56
C GLY A 82 -22.66 27.64 4.28
N VAL A 83 -22.93 27.11 3.09
CA VAL A 83 -22.35 25.87 2.56
C VAL A 83 -21.37 26.25 1.45
N LEU A 84 -20.11 25.81 1.56
CA LEU A 84 -19.11 25.95 0.50
C LEU A 84 -19.27 24.81 -0.51
N ASP A 85 -19.36 23.58 -0.01
CA ASP A 85 -19.70 22.38 -0.77
C ASP A 85 -20.46 21.40 0.12
N ALA A 86 -21.30 20.58 -0.51
CA ALA A 86 -22.21 19.70 0.21
C ALA A 86 -21.46 18.53 0.86
N VAL A 87 -21.88 18.18 2.08
CA VAL A 87 -21.40 17.00 2.80
C VAL A 87 -22.32 15.81 2.53
N HIS A 88 -21.73 14.64 2.29
CA HIS A 88 -22.44 13.44 1.91
C HIS A 88 -22.13 12.25 2.83
N VAL A 89 -23.05 11.29 2.81
CA VAL A 89 -22.72 9.89 3.04
C VAL A 89 -22.52 9.21 1.69
N ARG A 90 -21.43 8.45 1.54
CA ARG A 90 -21.18 7.59 0.38
C ARG A 90 -21.11 6.14 0.86
N ALA A 91 -21.82 5.24 0.18
CA ALA A 91 -21.89 3.83 0.52
C ALA A 91 -21.42 2.98 -0.67
N LEU A 92 -20.65 1.94 -0.36
CA LEU A 92 -20.24 0.90 -1.29
C LEU A 92 -20.57 -0.46 -0.67
N VAL A 93 -21.46 -1.22 -1.32
CA VAL A 93 -21.84 -2.55 -0.88
C VAL A 93 -21.21 -3.58 -1.78
N ILE A 94 -20.56 -4.57 -1.18
CA ILE A 94 -19.81 -5.64 -1.85
C ILE A 94 -20.36 -6.99 -1.42
N SER A 95 -20.42 -7.94 -2.37
CA SER A 95 -20.90 -9.29 -2.10
C SER A 95 -20.12 -10.33 -2.89
N ASP A 96 -19.81 -11.46 -2.27
CA ASP A 96 -19.32 -12.66 -2.95
C ASP A 96 -20.47 -13.64 -3.27
N GLY A 97 -21.74 -13.20 -3.21
CA GLY A 97 -22.92 -14.05 -3.38
C GLY A 97 -23.37 -14.82 -2.12
N SER A 98 -22.50 -15.00 -1.13
CA SER A 98 -22.83 -15.63 0.16
C SER A 98 -22.75 -14.66 1.33
N ASN A 99 -21.73 -13.80 1.31
CA ASN A 99 -21.44 -12.77 2.28
C ASN A 99 -21.67 -11.39 1.64
N ARG A 100 -22.08 -10.43 2.46
CA ARG A 100 -22.25 -9.03 2.09
C ARG A 100 -21.56 -8.14 3.13
N ALA A 101 -20.85 -7.12 2.68
CA ALA A 101 -20.30 -6.08 3.53
C ALA A 101 -20.63 -4.69 2.95
N ALA A 102 -20.78 -3.70 3.82
CA ALA A 102 -21.00 -2.31 3.44
C ALA A 102 -19.87 -1.43 3.98
N LEU A 103 -19.27 -0.64 3.11
CA LEU A 103 -18.37 0.44 3.47
C LEU A 103 -19.14 1.75 3.39
N VAL A 104 -19.11 2.54 4.45
CA VAL A 104 -19.80 3.83 4.57
C VAL A 104 -18.78 4.91 4.91
N ALA A 105 -18.71 5.95 4.08
CA ALA A 105 -17.90 7.15 4.32
C ALA A 105 -18.81 8.33 4.64
N TRP A 106 -18.56 8.99 5.76
CA TRP A 106 -19.21 10.23 6.17
C TRP A 106 -18.30 11.43 5.95
N ASP A 107 -18.80 12.45 5.26
CA ASP A 107 -18.21 13.79 5.22
C ASP A 107 -18.52 14.55 6.53
N LEU A 108 -18.23 13.91 7.66
CA LEU A 108 -18.44 14.41 9.02
C LEU A 108 -17.14 14.39 9.79
N THR A 109 -17.14 15.04 10.95
CA THR A 109 -15.94 15.14 11.77
C THR A 109 -15.62 13.82 12.50
N ASP A 110 -16.58 13.00 12.89
CA ASP A 110 -16.26 11.82 13.72
C ASP A 110 -17.25 10.66 13.59
N THR A 111 -16.90 9.56 14.25
CA THR A 111 -17.76 8.40 14.49
C THR A 111 -17.86 8.16 16.00
N ARG A 112 -19.03 7.72 16.48
CA ARG A 112 -19.32 7.49 17.91
C ARG A 112 -19.99 6.15 18.11
N GLU A 113 -19.61 5.44 19.16
CA GLU A 113 -19.92 4.02 19.37
C GLU A 113 -21.43 3.74 19.34
N GLY A 114 -22.23 4.47 20.14
CA GLY A 114 -23.68 4.25 20.19
C GLY A 114 -24.40 4.72 18.94
N PHE A 115 -23.99 5.85 18.35
CA PHE A 115 -24.58 6.31 17.08
C PHE A 115 -24.28 5.35 15.92
N VAL A 116 -23.05 4.84 15.81
CA VAL A 116 -22.67 3.80 14.84
C VAL A 116 -23.49 2.53 15.06
N ALA A 117 -23.63 2.07 16.31
CA ALA A 117 -24.43 0.89 16.62
C ALA A 117 -25.91 1.06 16.19
N ARG A 118 -26.48 2.25 16.42
CA ARG A 118 -27.83 2.61 15.96
C ARG A 118 -27.94 2.54 14.44
N VAL A 119 -27.03 3.19 13.71
CA VAL A 119 -27.02 3.20 12.24
C VAL A 119 -26.87 1.79 11.66
N ARG A 120 -25.94 0.98 12.20
CA ARG A 120 -25.74 -0.41 11.76
C ARG A 120 -26.98 -1.26 11.96
N LYS A 121 -27.69 -1.09 13.08
CA LYS A 121 -28.94 -1.79 13.36
C LYS A 121 -30.03 -1.44 12.34
N GLU A 122 -30.17 -0.17 11.98
CA GLU A 122 -31.13 0.26 10.96
C GLU A 122 -30.73 -0.21 9.56
N ILE A 123 -29.44 -0.21 9.21
CA ILE A 123 -28.95 -0.81 7.96
C ILE A 123 -29.31 -2.30 7.91
N GLN A 124 -29.02 -3.06 8.97
CA GLN A 124 -29.31 -4.48 9.01
C GLN A 124 -30.81 -4.75 8.86
N ARG A 125 -31.67 -3.95 9.49
CA ARG A 125 -33.13 -4.03 9.34
C ARG A 125 -33.57 -3.77 7.90
N ALA A 126 -32.96 -2.81 7.22
CA ALA A 126 -33.36 -2.38 5.88
C ALA A 126 -32.84 -3.27 4.75
N THR A 127 -31.65 -3.89 4.91
CA THR A 127 -30.94 -4.60 3.82
C THR A 127 -30.64 -6.07 4.12
N GLY A 128 -30.70 -6.47 5.39
CA GLY A 128 -30.25 -7.78 5.85
C GLY A 128 -28.72 -7.95 5.88
N ILE A 129 -27.94 -6.90 5.59
CA ILE A 129 -26.48 -6.93 5.79
C ILE A 129 -26.22 -6.99 7.31
N PRO A 130 -25.46 -7.98 7.83
CA PRO A 130 -25.18 -8.07 9.26
C PRO A 130 -24.55 -6.78 9.79
N ALA A 131 -24.97 -6.29 10.95
CA ALA A 131 -24.41 -5.07 11.56
C ALA A 131 -22.88 -5.13 11.68
N ASP A 132 -22.32 -6.28 12.05
CA ASP A 132 -20.86 -6.51 12.15
C ASP A 132 -20.15 -6.51 10.79
N SER A 133 -20.88 -6.55 9.67
CA SER A 133 -20.36 -6.45 8.30
C SER A 133 -20.49 -5.05 7.69
N VAL A 134 -20.88 -4.05 8.49
CA VAL A 134 -20.93 -2.64 8.09
C VAL A 134 -19.75 -1.90 8.72
N LEU A 135 -18.93 -1.24 7.92
CA LEU A 135 -17.86 -0.36 8.35
C LEU A 135 -18.29 1.09 8.12
N ILE A 136 -18.22 1.94 9.15
CA ILE A 136 -18.51 3.37 9.06
C ILE A 136 -17.23 4.14 9.37
N ASN A 137 -16.80 4.98 8.44
CA ASN A 137 -15.60 5.82 8.53
C ASN A 137 -15.99 7.29 8.33
N ALA A 138 -15.42 8.18 9.15
CA ALA A 138 -15.55 9.61 8.94
C ALA A 138 -14.30 10.16 8.23
N SER A 139 -14.50 11.04 7.25
CA SER A 139 -13.42 11.80 6.61
C SER A 139 -12.61 12.61 7.61
N HIS A 140 -13.24 12.98 8.73
CA HIS A 140 -12.72 13.88 9.75
C HIS A 140 -12.59 15.33 9.26
N THR A 141 -13.49 15.80 8.38
CA THR A 141 -13.55 17.23 8.03
C THR A 141 -13.87 18.06 9.28
N HIS A 142 -13.11 19.12 9.52
CA HIS A 142 -13.38 20.08 10.62
C HIS A 142 -14.42 21.13 10.20
N SER A 143 -14.94 21.05 8.97
CA SER A 143 -15.94 21.97 8.42
C SER A 143 -17.34 21.34 8.36
N ALA A 144 -17.59 20.34 9.20
CA ALA A 144 -18.90 19.71 9.40
C ALA A 144 -19.13 19.43 10.90
N PRO A 145 -20.35 19.11 11.34
CA PRO A 145 -20.61 18.79 12.75
C PRO A 145 -20.10 17.41 13.17
N TRP A 146 -19.92 17.23 14.48
CA TRP A 146 -19.84 15.91 15.10
C TRP A 146 -21.18 15.17 15.00
N VAL A 147 -21.12 13.83 14.98
CA VAL A 147 -22.30 12.99 15.17
C VAL A 147 -22.73 13.00 16.65
N PRO A 148 -23.97 12.60 16.99
CA PRO A 148 -24.41 12.50 18.37
C PRO A 148 -23.47 11.69 19.26
N SER A 149 -23.28 12.17 20.49
CA SER A 149 -22.45 11.55 21.52
C SER A 149 -23.05 10.29 22.14
N GLU A 150 -24.19 9.80 21.61
CA GLU A 150 -24.91 8.63 22.11
C GLU A 150 -23.95 7.45 22.29
N GLY A 151 -23.83 6.95 23.52
CA GLY A 151 -22.96 5.81 23.85
C GLY A 151 -21.47 6.14 23.85
N SER A 152 -21.08 7.41 23.66
CA SER A 152 -19.69 7.87 23.74
C SER A 152 -19.41 8.47 25.11
N VAL A 153 -18.95 7.61 25.99
CA VAL A 153 -18.68 7.90 27.40
C VAL A 153 -17.76 9.11 27.64
N LEU A 154 -16.72 9.28 26.83
CA LEU A 154 -15.78 10.41 26.98
C LEU A 154 -16.46 11.75 26.68
N LEU A 155 -17.21 11.82 25.57
CA LEU A 155 -17.99 13.00 25.25
C LEU A 155 -19.13 13.22 26.24
N GLU A 156 -19.78 12.15 26.71
CA GLU A 156 -20.84 12.22 27.71
C GLU A 156 -20.33 12.76 29.06
N ALA A 157 -19.06 12.50 29.41
CA ALA A 157 -18.41 13.14 30.55
C ALA A 157 -17.99 14.60 30.25
N GLU A 158 -17.53 14.88 29.04
CA GLU A 158 -17.22 16.23 28.54
C GLU A 158 -18.50 17.10 28.30
N ARG A 159 -19.71 16.51 28.39
CA ARG A 159 -21.01 17.22 28.31
C ARG A 159 -21.15 18.37 29.29
N ARG A 160 -20.38 18.39 30.38
CA ARG A 160 -20.45 19.47 31.37
C ARG A 160 -19.73 20.75 30.93
N THR A 161 -18.95 20.75 29.85
CA THR A 161 -18.15 21.92 29.45
C THR A 161 -18.07 22.22 27.94
N LEU A 162 -18.30 21.26 27.02
CA LEU A 162 -17.85 21.42 25.60
C LEU A 162 -18.87 21.16 24.48
N LEU A 163 -20.15 20.86 24.73
CA LEU A 163 -21.08 20.43 23.66
C LEU A 163 -22.23 21.41 23.29
N PRO A 164 -21.95 22.60 22.69
CA PRO A 164 -22.99 23.46 22.11
C PRO A 164 -23.68 22.90 20.85
N VAL A 165 -23.07 21.94 20.16
CA VAL A 165 -23.64 21.41 18.90
C VAL A 165 -24.91 20.61 19.15
N GLU A 166 -24.94 19.72 20.15
CA GLU A 166 -26.12 18.89 20.45
C GLU A 166 -27.31 19.70 20.97
N THR A 167 -27.02 20.84 21.58
CA THR A 167 -28.03 21.78 22.09
C THR A 167 -28.52 22.77 21.03
N SER A 168 -27.94 22.72 19.83
CA SER A 168 -28.33 23.61 18.73
C SER A 168 -29.74 23.27 18.20
N PRO A 169 -30.57 24.28 17.88
CA PRO A 169 -31.85 24.06 17.20
C PRO A 169 -31.66 23.33 15.86
N GLY A 170 -32.39 22.24 15.66
CA GLY A 170 -32.31 21.42 14.45
C GLY A 170 -31.35 20.22 14.52
N PHE A 171 -30.60 20.06 15.62
CA PHE A 171 -29.60 18.99 15.72
C PHE A 171 -30.23 17.59 15.72
N GLN A 172 -31.35 17.40 16.41
CA GLN A 172 -32.01 16.09 16.49
C GLN A 172 -32.64 15.69 15.15
N GLU A 173 -33.28 16.62 14.45
CA GLU A 173 -33.81 16.40 13.11
C GLU A 173 -32.69 16.09 12.10
N TRP A 174 -31.57 16.81 12.20
CA TRP A 174 -30.40 16.54 11.36
C TRP A 174 -29.77 15.17 11.67
N SER A 175 -29.64 14.81 12.94
CA SER A 175 -29.17 13.49 13.38
C SER A 175 -30.03 12.35 12.80
N GLN A 176 -31.36 12.51 12.80
CA GLN A 176 -32.30 11.59 12.15
C GLN A 176 -32.07 11.55 10.63
N LYS A 177 -31.88 12.70 9.98
CA LYS A 177 -31.55 12.78 8.54
C LYS A 177 -30.26 12.02 8.21
N VAL A 178 -29.22 12.12 9.05
CA VAL A 178 -27.96 11.39 8.85
C VAL A 178 -28.18 9.87 8.88
N VAL A 179 -28.97 9.36 9.84
CA VAL A 179 -29.33 7.92 9.89
C VAL A 179 -30.08 7.53 8.62
N GLN A 180 -31.14 8.27 8.27
CA GLN A 180 -31.99 7.95 7.13
C GLN A 180 -31.20 7.94 5.82
N GLN A 181 -30.40 8.98 5.56
CA GLN A 181 -29.58 9.08 4.35
C GLN A 181 -28.51 7.99 4.29
N THR A 182 -27.95 7.59 5.44
CA THR A 182 -26.98 6.48 5.49
C THR A 182 -27.64 5.15 5.15
N VAL A 183 -28.80 4.86 5.74
CA VAL A 183 -29.58 3.64 5.45
C VAL A 183 -30.01 3.62 3.98
N ASP A 184 -30.51 4.74 3.45
CA ASP A 184 -30.95 4.84 2.06
C ASP A 184 -29.80 4.72 1.06
N ALA A 185 -28.62 5.28 1.37
CA ALA A 185 -27.43 5.11 0.55
C ALA A 185 -26.99 3.64 0.53
N VAL A 186 -26.92 2.97 1.68
CA VAL A 186 -26.55 1.54 1.74
C VAL A 186 -27.58 0.67 1.03
N LYS A 187 -28.89 0.94 1.20
CA LYS A 187 -29.95 0.20 0.52
C LYS A 187 -29.87 0.35 -0.99
N ARG A 188 -29.71 1.57 -1.51
CA ARG A 188 -29.55 1.79 -2.96
C ARG A 188 -28.26 1.18 -3.51
N ALA A 189 -27.16 1.23 -2.74
CA ALA A 189 -25.91 0.57 -3.12
C ALA A 189 -26.06 -0.96 -3.16
N ASP A 190 -26.82 -1.55 -2.22
CA ASP A 190 -27.16 -2.97 -2.18
C ASP A 190 -27.99 -3.38 -3.41
N GLU A 191 -29.06 -2.62 -3.71
CA GLU A 191 -29.95 -2.85 -4.86
C GLU A 191 -29.26 -2.63 -6.21
N ALA A 192 -28.28 -1.72 -6.28
CA ALA A 192 -27.53 -1.41 -7.48
C ALA A 192 -26.34 -2.35 -7.75
N ARG A 193 -26.12 -3.38 -6.91
CA ARG A 193 -24.98 -4.29 -7.10
C ARG A 193 -25.01 -4.96 -8.47
N LYS A 194 -23.87 -4.91 -9.15
CA LYS A 194 -23.63 -5.67 -10.38
C LYS A 194 -22.41 -6.56 -10.21
N PRO A 195 -22.34 -7.70 -10.90
CA PRO A 195 -21.14 -8.52 -10.92
C PRO A 195 -19.92 -7.73 -11.41
N GLY A 196 -18.76 -7.96 -10.83
CA GLY A 196 -17.56 -7.20 -11.15
C GLY A 196 -16.27 -7.81 -10.61
N THR A 197 -15.19 -7.08 -10.82
CA THR A 197 -13.82 -7.42 -10.43
C THR A 197 -13.25 -6.31 -9.58
N ILE A 198 -12.44 -6.67 -8.59
CA ILE A 198 -11.77 -5.72 -7.70
C ILE A 198 -10.37 -5.39 -8.23
N HIS A 199 -9.98 -4.11 -8.13
CA HIS A 199 -8.69 -3.61 -8.57
C HIS A 199 -8.12 -2.64 -7.54
N ILE A 200 -6.79 -2.56 -7.47
CA ILE A 200 -6.07 -1.60 -6.63
C ILE A 200 -5.00 -0.86 -7.44
N ALA A 201 -4.84 0.42 -7.15
CA ALA A 201 -3.75 1.24 -7.64
C ALA A 201 -3.12 2.02 -6.49
N ARG A 202 -1.83 2.31 -6.58
CA ARG A 202 -1.10 3.12 -5.59
C ARG A 202 -0.32 4.24 -6.25
N ALA A 203 -0.33 5.39 -5.60
CA ALA A 203 0.46 6.55 -5.96
C ALA A 203 1.20 7.10 -4.73
N TRP A 204 2.25 7.87 -4.97
CA TRP A 204 2.96 8.59 -3.92
C TRP A 204 2.34 9.98 -3.71
N ALA A 205 2.05 10.33 -2.47
CA ALA A 205 1.40 11.57 -2.04
C ALA A 205 2.20 12.34 -0.96
N GLY A 206 3.43 11.91 -0.65
CA GLY A 206 4.18 12.40 0.50
C GLY A 206 4.48 13.91 0.51
N ASP A 207 4.60 14.56 -0.64
CA ASP A 207 4.80 16.02 -0.77
C ASP A 207 3.52 16.85 -0.51
N LEU A 208 2.40 16.20 -0.25
CA LEU A 208 1.16 16.84 0.21
C LEU A 208 1.01 16.75 1.73
N LEU A 209 1.80 15.91 2.38
CA LEU A 209 1.63 15.49 3.78
C LEU A 209 2.72 16.09 4.65
N PHE A 210 2.34 16.52 5.85
CA PHE A 210 3.26 16.95 6.88
C PHE A 210 2.93 16.22 8.19
N ASN A 211 3.93 15.55 8.77
CA ASN A 211 3.79 15.05 10.13
C ASN A 211 3.97 16.23 11.10
N ARG A 212 2.90 16.59 11.82
CA ARG A 212 2.87 17.73 12.75
C ARG A 212 3.60 17.48 14.06
N ARG A 213 4.32 16.36 14.22
CA ARG A 213 5.09 15.98 15.42
C ARG A 213 6.63 15.95 15.21
N PRO A 214 7.29 17.04 14.78
CA PRO A 214 8.75 17.13 14.82
C PRO A 214 9.35 16.70 16.17
N THR A 215 10.45 15.95 16.10
CA THR A 215 11.20 15.51 17.29
C THR A 215 12.38 16.43 17.53
N LYS A 216 12.50 16.95 18.76
CA LYS A 216 13.62 17.80 19.21
C LYS A 216 14.90 16.97 19.44
N PRO A 217 16.08 17.62 19.49
CA PRO A 217 17.35 16.93 19.78
C PRO A 217 17.36 16.13 21.10
N ASP A 218 16.56 16.53 22.09
CA ASP A 218 16.40 15.84 23.38
C ASP A 218 15.45 14.63 23.34
N GLY A 219 14.87 14.31 22.17
CA GLY A 219 13.93 13.21 21.96
C GLY A 219 12.46 13.53 22.25
N THR A 220 12.15 14.71 22.78
CA THR A 220 10.78 15.17 23.00
C THR A 220 10.13 15.66 21.70
N VAL A 221 8.79 15.71 21.66
CA VAL A 221 8.01 16.12 20.49
C VAL A 221 7.46 17.53 20.69
N GLN A 222 7.56 18.35 19.64
CA GLN A 222 6.86 19.63 19.53
C GLN A 222 5.82 19.55 18.42
N THR A 223 4.57 19.88 18.74
CA THR A 223 3.52 19.94 17.71
C THR A 223 3.63 21.24 16.92
N THR A 224 3.63 21.12 15.59
CA THR A 224 3.62 22.27 14.65
C THR A 224 2.44 22.12 13.70
N PHE A 225 1.35 22.83 13.96
CA PHE A 225 0.13 22.68 13.16
C PHE A 225 0.27 23.29 11.77
N THR A 226 0.87 24.47 11.62
CA THR A 226 1.01 25.12 10.31
C THR A 226 2.48 25.45 10.10
N PRO A 227 3.21 24.74 9.24
CA PRO A 227 4.60 25.08 8.98
C PRO A 227 4.68 26.32 8.07
N ASP A 228 5.47 27.32 8.45
CA ASP A 228 5.82 28.46 7.57
C ASP A 228 6.58 27.95 6.33
N ASP A 229 7.57 27.08 6.57
CA ASP A 229 8.23 26.26 5.58
C ASP A 229 8.17 24.77 6.01
N PRO A 230 7.40 23.91 5.31
CA PRO A 230 7.32 22.49 5.63
C PRO A 230 8.64 21.73 5.37
N PHE A 231 9.59 22.33 4.63
CA PHE A 231 10.87 21.69 4.25
C PHE A 231 12.05 22.13 5.14
N THR A 232 11.82 23.03 6.09
CA THR A 232 12.84 23.47 7.05
C THR A 232 12.31 23.41 8.48
N LEU A 233 12.83 22.49 9.30
CA LEU A 233 12.52 22.46 10.73
C LEU A 233 13.53 23.31 11.53
N PRO A 234 13.07 24.14 12.49
CA PRO A 234 13.96 24.96 13.30
C PRO A 234 14.73 24.12 14.34
N GLY A 235 15.89 24.61 14.77
CA GLY A 235 16.56 24.13 15.99
C GLY A 235 17.02 22.66 15.96
N GLY A 236 17.41 22.13 14.79
CA GLY A 236 17.94 20.78 14.66
C GLY A 236 16.88 19.67 14.84
N GLN A 237 15.61 20.02 14.76
CA GLN A 237 14.51 19.05 14.84
C GLN A 237 14.53 18.06 13.67
N ARG A 238 14.02 16.86 13.92
CA ARG A 238 13.90 15.78 12.93
C ARG A 238 12.44 15.56 12.57
N TYR A 239 12.18 15.35 11.29
CA TYR A 239 10.87 14.94 10.79
C TYR A 239 10.46 13.59 11.38
N ALA A 240 9.17 13.47 11.72
CA ALA A 240 8.56 12.21 12.10
C ALA A 240 8.12 11.42 10.85
N GLY A 241 7.92 10.11 11.03
CA GLY A 241 7.52 9.20 9.96
C GLY A 241 6.13 9.53 9.39
N LEU A 242 5.90 9.15 8.13
CA LEU A 242 4.64 9.36 7.42
C LEU A 242 4.29 8.13 6.58
N ASP A 243 3.01 7.95 6.24
CA ASP A 243 2.59 7.03 5.18
C ASP A 243 2.29 7.86 3.92
N PRO A 244 3.16 7.84 2.90
CA PRO A 244 2.98 8.65 1.70
C PRO A 244 2.03 8.00 0.69
N THR A 245 1.41 6.87 1.03
CA THR A 245 0.70 6.05 0.05
C THR A 245 -0.73 6.56 -0.15
N LEU A 246 -1.04 7.00 -1.37
CA LEU A 246 -2.42 7.10 -1.85
C LEU A 246 -2.80 5.76 -2.46
N ALA A 247 -3.78 5.06 -1.88
CA ALA A 247 -4.34 3.85 -2.46
C ALA A 247 -5.72 4.13 -3.05
N VAL A 248 -6.00 3.64 -4.26
CA VAL A 248 -7.32 3.66 -4.89
C VAL A 248 -7.74 2.22 -5.14
N VAL A 249 -8.86 1.79 -4.57
CA VAL A 249 -9.46 0.46 -4.79
C VAL A 249 -10.78 0.67 -5.50
N GLY A 250 -11.05 -0.08 -6.56
CA GLY A 250 -12.30 0.07 -7.29
C GLY A 250 -12.81 -1.23 -7.88
N PHE A 251 -14.11 -1.21 -8.18
CA PHE A 251 -14.85 -2.36 -8.67
C PHE A 251 -15.32 -2.05 -10.08
N LEU A 252 -14.94 -2.92 -11.02
CA LEU A 252 -15.29 -2.77 -12.43
C LEU A 252 -16.20 -3.91 -12.87
N GLY A 253 -17.29 -3.57 -13.54
CA GLY A 253 -18.16 -4.54 -14.17
C GLY A 253 -17.53 -5.23 -15.38
N PRO A 254 -18.25 -6.17 -16.02
CA PRO A 254 -17.71 -6.99 -17.10
C PRO A 254 -17.24 -6.17 -18.32
N ASP A 255 -17.88 -5.02 -18.57
CA ASP A 255 -17.58 -4.15 -19.70
C ASP A 255 -16.57 -3.05 -19.34
N GLY A 256 -16.01 -3.11 -18.12
CA GLY A 256 -15.06 -2.14 -17.59
C GLY A 256 -15.70 -0.90 -17.00
N GLU A 257 -17.03 -0.85 -16.87
CA GLU A 257 -17.76 0.23 -16.22
C GLU A 257 -17.49 0.25 -14.70
N GLY A 258 -17.34 1.43 -14.12
CA GLY A 258 -17.15 1.57 -12.67
C GLY A 258 -18.44 1.30 -11.91
N LEU A 259 -18.36 0.41 -10.92
CA LEU A 259 -19.43 0.10 -9.98
C LEU A 259 -19.30 0.90 -8.67
N GLY A 260 -18.13 1.51 -8.47
CA GLY A 260 -17.75 2.29 -7.31
C GLY A 260 -16.30 2.07 -6.94
N SER A 261 -15.74 3.01 -6.20
CA SER A 261 -14.37 2.96 -5.69
C SER A 261 -14.28 3.51 -4.29
N PHE A 262 -13.11 3.35 -3.68
CA PHE A 262 -12.71 4.10 -2.52
C PHE A 262 -11.22 4.40 -2.62
N PHE A 263 -10.79 5.46 -1.95
CA PHE A 263 -9.40 5.80 -1.83
C PHE A 263 -9.03 6.06 -0.37
N ASN A 264 -7.81 5.67 -0.02
CA ASN A 264 -7.25 5.81 1.32
C ASN A 264 -5.99 6.66 1.24
N LEU A 265 -5.94 7.67 2.11
CA LEU A 265 -4.80 8.54 2.33
C LEU A 265 -4.80 8.96 3.80
N THR A 266 -3.62 9.01 4.41
CA THR A 266 -3.45 9.42 5.81
C THR A 266 -3.23 10.93 5.88
N CYS A 267 -4.31 11.72 5.96
CA CYS A 267 -4.19 13.18 6.08
C CYS A 267 -5.45 13.83 6.66
N HIS A 268 -5.30 14.67 7.68
CA HIS A 268 -6.41 15.45 8.24
C HIS A 268 -7.03 16.41 7.19
N PRO A 269 -8.36 16.49 7.04
CA PRO A 269 -9.05 17.52 6.26
C PRO A 269 -9.24 18.80 7.06
N VAL A 270 -8.19 19.62 7.06
CA VAL A 270 -8.09 20.92 7.76
C VAL A 270 -7.59 22.02 6.83
N SER A 271 -7.96 21.97 5.55
CA SER A 271 -7.58 23.01 4.59
C SER A 271 -8.61 24.14 4.54
N VAL A 272 -9.87 23.85 4.85
CA VAL A 272 -10.97 24.82 4.91
C VAL A 272 -10.99 25.49 6.28
N TYR A 273 -11.29 24.76 7.35
CA TYR A 273 -11.24 25.30 8.71
C TYR A 273 -9.79 25.43 9.22
N PRO A 274 -9.39 26.53 9.89
CA PRO A 274 -10.19 27.69 10.33
C PRO A 274 -10.28 28.84 9.32
N HIS A 275 -9.73 28.69 8.11
CA HIS A 275 -9.59 29.75 7.12
C HIS A 275 -10.93 30.17 6.49
N ASP A 276 -11.89 29.25 6.42
CA ASP A 276 -13.28 29.49 6.07
C ASP A 276 -14.18 28.73 7.06
N LYS A 277 -15.35 29.31 7.37
CA LYS A 277 -16.27 28.79 8.39
C LYS A 277 -17.52 28.12 7.80
N ARG A 278 -17.66 28.09 6.48
CA ARG A 278 -18.79 27.43 5.80
C ARG A 278 -18.69 25.91 5.91
N ILE A 279 -19.83 25.24 5.76
CA ILE A 279 -19.91 23.77 5.70
C ILE A 279 -19.15 23.26 4.48
N SER A 280 -18.31 22.24 4.66
CA SER A 280 -17.53 21.63 3.58
C SER A 280 -17.08 20.21 3.91
N ALA A 281 -17.01 19.38 2.88
CA ALA A 281 -16.34 18.08 2.91
C ALA A 281 -14.79 18.20 2.82
N ASP A 282 -14.24 19.42 2.81
CA ASP A 282 -12.82 19.76 2.65
C ASP A 282 -12.22 19.18 1.35
N TRP A 283 -10.92 18.93 1.26
CA TRP A 283 -10.26 18.34 0.09
C TRP A 283 -10.76 16.91 -0.28
N PRO A 284 -11.22 16.06 0.67
CA PRO A 284 -11.74 14.74 0.31
C PRO A 284 -12.99 14.77 -0.57
N GLY A 285 -13.87 15.76 -0.39
CA GLY A 285 -15.13 15.87 -1.14
C GLY A 285 -14.92 15.95 -2.66
N PRO A 286 -14.24 16.97 -3.20
CA PRO A 286 -14.01 17.08 -4.64
C PRO A 286 -13.10 15.98 -5.18
N ALA A 287 -12.15 15.47 -4.37
CA ALA A 287 -11.35 14.33 -4.79
C ALA A 287 -12.23 13.08 -4.98
N SER A 288 -13.19 12.86 -4.08
CA SER A 288 -14.21 11.80 -4.19
C SER A 288 -15.07 11.99 -5.44
N ASP A 289 -15.60 13.19 -5.65
CA ASP A 289 -16.47 13.47 -6.80
C ASP A 289 -15.72 13.29 -8.12
N LYS A 290 -14.49 13.79 -8.22
CA LYS A 290 -13.69 13.70 -9.46
C LYS A 290 -13.20 12.28 -9.75
N LEU A 291 -12.81 11.52 -8.72
CA LEU A 291 -12.48 10.10 -8.89
C LEU A 291 -13.72 9.31 -9.31
N GLY A 292 -14.89 9.55 -8.70
CA GLY A 292 -16.15 8.90 -9.06
C GLY A 292 -16.58 9.21 -10.50
N GLU A 293 -16.46 10.47 -10.94
CA GLU A 293 -16.76 10.90 -12.31
C GLU A 293 -15.95 10.12 -13.36
N VAL A 294 -14.66 9.86 -13.09
CA VAL A 294 -13.75 9.23 -14.06
C VAL A 294 -13.73 7.70 -13.95
N ILE A 295 -13.79 7.16 -12.74
CA ILE A 295 -13.77 5.70 -12.52
C ILE A 295 -15.15 5.09 -12.78
N GLY A 296 -16.23 5.79 -12.42
CA GLY A 296 -17.62 5.34 -12.47
C GLY A 296 -18.13 4.86 -11.10
N GLY A 297 -19.38 5.21 -10.79
CA GLY A 297 -19.98 5.03 -9.46
C GLY A 297 -19.53 6.09 -8.46
N GLU A 298 -19.77 5.86 -7.17
CA GLU A 298 -19.26 6.72 -6.10
C GLU A 298 -17.82 6.34 -5.74
N SER A 299 -17.00 7.35 -5.43
CA SER A 299 -15.68 7.14 -4.83
C SER A 299 -15.69 7.58 -3.37
N LEU A 300 -15.47 6.66 -2.43
CA LEU A 300 -15.44 6.96 -1.00
C LEU A 300 -14.04 7.39 -0.57
N PHE A 301 -13.92 8.44 0.24
CA PHE A 301 -12.70 8.66 1.01
C PHE A 301 -12.74 7.86 2.30
N LEU A 302 -11.77 6.97 2.51
CA LEU A 302 -11.59 6.24 3.76
C LEU A 302 -10.32 6.75 4.46
N GLN A 303 -10.51 7.45 5.58
CA GLN A 303 -9.46 8.17 6.29
C GLN A 303 -8.44 7.22 6.93
N GLY A 304 -7.15 7.47 6.69
CA GLY A 304 -6.05 6.74 7.34
C GLY A 304 -5.83 7.14 8.81
N CYS A 305 -4.77 6.64 9.43
CA CYS A 305 -4.39 6.99 10.81
C CYS A 305 -3.73 8.38 10.87
N ALA A 306 -4.53 9.43 10.66
CA ALA A 306 -4.07 10.80 10.42
C ALA A 306 -3.94 11.66 11.69
N GLY A 307 -3.88 11.06 12.87
CA GLY A 307 -3.82 11.79 14.13
C GLY A 307 -2.62 12.77 14.22
N ASP A 308 -1.55 12.51 13.47
CA ASP A 308 -0.36 13.34 13.39
C ASP A 308 -0.04 13.86 11.97
N ILE A 309 -0.91 13.64 10.99
CA ILE A 309 -0.65 14.05 9.59
C ILE A 309 -1.65 15.09 9.14
N VAL A 310 -1.13 16.16 8.56
CA VAL A 310 -1.91 17.29 8.07
C VAL A 310 -1.45 17.73 6.67
N PRO A 311 -2.23 18.54 5.95
CA PRO A 311 -1.80 19.11 4.68
C PRO A 311 -0.61 20.05 4.86
N ILE A 312 0.33 20.00 3.92
CA ILE A 312 1.51 20.88 3.88
C ILE A 312 1.13 22.37 3.75
N ARG A 313 0.06 22.68 3.03
CA ARG A 313 -0.51 24.03 2.88
C ARG A 313 -2.01 23.98 3.16
N ARG A 314 -2.56 25.07 3.73
CA ARG A 314 -3.96 25.18 4.13
C ARG A 314 -4.52 26.54 3.78
N ASN A 315 -5.71 26.51 3.19
CA ASN A 315 -6.60 27.58 2.74
C ASN A 315 -7.41 27.03 1.56
N LEU A 316 -8.39 27.79 1.05
CA LEU A 316 -9.22 27.34 -0.08
C LEU A 316 -8.41 27.01 -1.35
N PRO A 317 -7.47 27.86 -1.83
CA PRO A 317 -6.62 27.49 -2.97
C PRO A 317 -5.80 26.21 -2.75
N ALA A 318 -5.25 26.02 -1.54
CA ALA A 318 -4.46 24.83 -1.19
C ALA A 318 -5.33 23.57 -1.10
N ARG A 319 -6.56 23.71 -0.59
CA ARG A 319 -7.58 22.66 -0.59
C ARG A 319 -7.83 22.17 -2.01
N ASP A 320 -8.12 23.09 -2.94
CA ASP A 320 -8.45 22.73 -4.33
C ASP A 320 -7.24 22.11 -5.05
N ARG A 321 -6.05 22.66 -4.81
CA ARG A 321 -4.80 22.08 -5.32
C ARG A 321 -4.55 20.67 -4.79
N MET A 322 -4.78 20.43 -3.50
CA MET A 322 -4.63 19.11 -2.88
C MET A 322 -5.62 18.11 -3.48
N ALA A 323 -6.89 18.48 -3.61
CA ALA A 323 -7.91 17.64 -4.23
C ALA A 323 -7.57 17.30 -5.69
N SER A 324 -7.13 18.28 -6.49
CA SER A 324 -6.67 18.06 -7.86
C SER A 324 -5.46 17.11 -7.91
N MET A 325 -4.43 17.35 -7.11
CA MET A 325 -3.21 16.53 -7.12
C MET A 325 -3.47 15.09 -6.68
N ILE A 326 -4.34 14.88 -5.68
CA ILE A 326 -4.77 13.53 -5.27
C ILE A 326 -5.51 12.84 -6.41
N THR A 327 -6.43 13.55 -7.06
CA THR A 327 -7.18 13.00 -8.19
C THR A 327 -6.27 12.65 -9.35
N ASP A 328 -5.40 13.57 -9.79
CA ASP A 328 -4.50 13.36 -10.92
C ASP A 328 -3.57 12.17 -10.68
N ARG A 329 -3.02 12.06 -9.47
CA ARG A 329 -2.16 10.94 -9.08
C ARG A 329 -2.92 9.63 -8.96
N GLY A 330 -4.11 9.67 -8.36
CA GLY A 330 -5.00 8.52 -8.24
C GLY A 330 -5.38 7.97 -9.60
N LEU A 331 -5.81 8.82 -10.52
CA LEU A 331 -6.20 8.44 -11.89
C LEU A 331 -5.00 8.01 -12.74
N ALA A 332 -3.84 8.66 -12.59
CA ALA A 332 -2.61 8.23 -13.25
C ALA A 332 -2.19 6.82 -12.80
N ALA A 333 -2.32 6.52 -11.50
CA ALA A 333 -2.08 5.17 -10.97
C ALA A 333 -3.19 4.19 -11.41
N TRP A 334 -4.45 4.62 -11.46
CA TRP A 334 -5.60 3.80 -11.86
C TRP A 334 -5.48 3.25 -13.28
N LYS A 335 -4.85 4.00 -14.19
CA LYS A 335 -4.50 3.50 -15.54
C LYS A 335 -3.61 2.25 -15.51
N ARG A 336 -2.90 2.01 -14.40
CA ARG A 336 -1.98 0.89 -14.16
C ARG A 336 -2.44 0.01 -12.99
N LYS A 337 -3.73 0.05 -12.67
CA LYS A 337 -4.33 -0.74 -11.60
C LYS A 337 -4.02 -2.23 -11.74
N LEU A 338 -3.86 -2.89 -10.61
CA LEU A 338 -3.75 -4.34 -10.48
C LEU A 338 -5.13 -4.92 -10.22
N ARG A 339 -5.57 -5.88 -11.03
CA ARG A 339 -6.71 -6.73 -10.70
C ARG A 339 -6.33 -7.65 -9.55
N LEU A 340 -7.15 -7.67 -8.50
CA LEU A 340 -6.99 -8.61 -7.39
C LEU A 340 -7.81 -9.88 -7.65
N ASP A 341 -7.30 -11.00 -7.17
CA ASP A 341 -8.02 -12.27 -7.22
C ASP A 341 -9.23 -12.18 -6.29
N PRO A 342 -10.46 -12.35 -6.79
CA PRO A 342 -11.64 -12.33 -5.94
C PRO A 342 -11.59 -13.53 -4.99
N ALA A 343 -11.83 -13.28 -3.71
CA ALA A 343 -12.00 -14.33 -2.72
C ALA A 343 -13.21 -14.02 -1.84
N VAL A 344 -13.55 -15.00 -1.00
CA VAL A 344 -14.63 -14.89 -0.01
C VAL A 344 -14.43 -13.63 0.82
N ILE A 345 -15.49 -12.84 0.96
CA ILE A 345 -15.51 -11.67 1.83
C ILE A 345 -15.57 -12.18 3.27
N GLN A 346 -14.54 -11.89 4.04
CA GLN A 346 -14.47 -12.27 5.45
C GLN A 346 -14.47 -11.01 6.30
N VAL A 347 -15.36 -10.95 7.28
CA VAL A 347 -15.42 -9.87 8.26
C VAL A 347 -15.23 -10.43 9.66
N ARG A 348 -14.39 -9.77 10.45
CA ARG A 348 -14.25 -10.02 11.88
C ARG A 348 -14.21 -8.71 12.65
N ARG A 349 -14.71 -8.75 13.87
CA ARG A 349 -14.75 -7.65 14.80
C ARG A 349 -14.30 -8.16 16.16
N LYS A 350 -13.62 -7.31 16.92
CA LYS A 350 -13.27 -7.57 18.31
C LYS A 350 -13.60 -6.35 19.14
N GLU A 351 -14.38 -6.53 20.20
CA GLU A 351 -14.57 -5.49 21.21
C GLU A 351 -13.30 -5.37 22.07
N ILE A 352 -12.93 -4.14 22.37
CA ILE A 352 -11.70 -3.79 23.06
C ILE A 352 -12.03 -2.83 24.21
N ARG A 353 -11.34 -3.03 25.33
CA ARG A 353 -11.34 -2.11 26.46
C ARG A 353 -10.05 -1.30 26.46
N LEU A 354 -10.14 0.01 26.30
CA LEU A 354 -8.99 0.93 26.32
C LEU A 354 -8.90 1.66 27.66
N PRO A 355 -7.82 1.49 28.44
CA PRO A 355 -7.67 2.15 29.73
C PRO A 355 -7.48 3.67 29.57
N LEU A 356 -8.18 4.42 30.42
CA LEU A 356 -8.08 5.88 30.49
C LEU A 356 -6.88 6.32 31.32
N ASN A 357 -6.25 7.43 30.94
CA ASN A 357 -5.19 8.04 31.75
C ASN A 357 -5.75 8.74 33.00
N PRO A 358 -4.91 9.10 33.99
CA PRO A 358 -5.38 9.68 35.25
C PRO A 358 -6.26 10.93 35.10
N ARG A 359 -5.98 11.79 34.11
CA ARG A 359 -6.80 12.98 33.81
C ARG A 359 -8.21 12.56 33.38
N ALA A 360 -8.30 11.72 32.34
CA ALA A 360 -9.57 11.26 31.82
C ALA A 360 -10.35 10.41 32.85
N ARG A 361 -9.68 9.62 33.70
CA ARG A 361 -10.34 8.90 34.81
C ARG A 361 -11.00 9.85 35.80
N LYS A 362 -10.31 10.95 36.15
CA LYS A 362 -10.83 11.97 37.06
C LYS A 362 -12.01 12.73 36.45
N GLU A 363 -11.94 13.03 35.15
CA GLU A 363 -12.99 13.74 34.41
C GLU A 363 -14.25 12.87 34.20
N THR A 364 -14.07 11.58 33.91
CA THR A 364 -15.16 10.66 33.54
C THR A 364 -15.71 9.81 34.68
N GLY A 365 -14.91 9.58 35.73
CA GLY A 365 -15.21 8.60 36.77
C GLY A 365 -15.00 7.14 36.35
N LEU A 366 -14.41 6.88 35.19
CA LEU A 366 -14.28 5.53 34.62
C LEU A 366 -12.84 5.10 34.44
N ALA A 367 -12.58 3.80 34.55
CA ALA A 367 -11.24 3.24 34.38
C ALA A 367 -10.84 3.09 32.90
N SER A 368 -11.81 2.89 32.00
CA SER A 368 -11.61 2.51 30.60
C SER A 368 -12.83 2.81 29.73
N VAL A 369 -12.64 2.87 28.41
CA VAL A 369 -13.71 2.98 27.40
C VAL A 369 -13.81 1.68 26.59
N MET A 370 -15.03 1.25 26.27
CA MET A 370 -15.29 0.16 25.34
C MET A 370 -15.35 0.67 23.91
N THR A 371 -14.68 -0.03 22.99
CA THR A 371 -14.66 0.29 21.56
C THR A 371 -14.44 -1.00 20.76
N GLU A 372 -14.17 -0.90 19.47
CA GLU A 372 -13.95 -2.06 18.60
C GLU A 372 -12.80 -1.85 17.61
N VAL A 373 -12.23 -2.96 17.14
CA VAL A 373 -11.51 -3.02 15.86
C VAL A 373 -12.26 -3.96 14.92
N GLN A 374 -12.20 -3.68 13.63
CA GLN A 374 -12.85 -4.46 12.59
C GLN A 374 -11.87 -4.72 11.45
N VAL A 375 -11.91 -5.92 10.88
CA VAL A 375 -11.12 -6.32 9.72
C VAL A 375 -12.06 -6.87 8.66
N ILE A 376 -11.94 -6.34 7.43
CA ILE A 376 -12.60 -6.86 6.24
C ILE A 376 -11.53 -7.35 5.27
N CYS A 377 -11.54 -8.63 4.95
CA CYS A 377 -10.59 -9.26 4.03
C CYS A 377 -11.29 -9.75 2.77
N MET A 378 -10.63 -9.56 1.62
CA MET A 378 -11.05 -10.02 0.31
C MET A 378 -9.81 -10.41 -0.49
N GLY A 379 -9.51 -11.71 -0.50
CA GLY A 379 -8.31 -12.23 -1.14
C GLY A 379 -7.05 -11.69 -0.47
N ASP A 380 -6.25 -10.97 -1.24
CA ASP A 380 -5.00 -10.37 -0.76
C ASP A 380 -5.16 -8.94 -0.21
N LEU A 381 -6.39 -8.39 -0.22
CA LEU A 381 -6.74 -7.10 0.40
C LEU A 381 -7.31 -7.29 1.80
N ALA A 382 -6.83 -6.51 2.75
CA ALA A 382 -7.37 -6.34 4.09
C ALA A 382 -7.59 -4.85 4.38
N ILE A 383 -8.74 -4.53 4.95
CA ILE A 383 -9.07 -3.22 5.51
C ILE A 383 -9.14 -3.41 7.03
N ALA A 384 -8.21 -2.80 7.76
CA ALA A 384 -8.18 -2.79 9.22
C ALA A 384 -8.67 -1.44 9.74
N ALA A 385 -9.75 -1.45 10.49
CA ALA A 385 -10.44 -0.26 10.97
C ALA A 385 -10.23 -0.07 12.47
N LEU A 386 -9.73 1.11 12.85
CA LEU A 386 -9.46 1.51 14.23
C LEU A 386 -10.32 2.71 14.65
N PRO A 387 -10.71 2.77 15.93
CA PRO A 387 -11.49 3.88 16.48
C PRO A 387 -10.60 5.07 16.84
N GLY A 388 -11.23 6.25 16.93
CA GLY A 388 -10.58 7.50 17.34
C GLY A 388 -9.62 8.07 16.30
N GLU A 389 -8.55 8.71 16.76
CA GLU A 389 -7.54 9.38 15.94
C GLU A 389 -6.14 8.73 16.10
N PRO A 390 -5.94 7.49 15.63
CA PRO A 390 -4.63 6.84 15.70
C PRO A 390 -3.56 7.66 14.98
N LEU A 391 -2.35 7.68 15.53
CA LEU A 391 -1.17 8.23 14.86
C LEU A 391 -0.71 7.29 13.75
N THR A 392 0.03 7.84 12.78
CA THR A 392 0.52 7.10 11.61
C THR A 392 1.39 5.90 11.99
N GLY A 393 2.12 5.99 13.11
CA GLY A 393 2.95 4.89 13.62
C GLY A 393 2.18 3.58 13.81
N LEU A 394 0.92 3.63 14.26
CA LEU A 394 0.07 2.44 14.42
C LEU A 394 -0.22 1.79 13.06
N ALA A 395 -0.58 2.59 12.05
CA ALA A 395 -0.83 2.08 10.71
C ALA A 395 0.42 1.42 10.12
N ARG A 396 1.59 2.04 10.28
CA ARG A 396 2.86 1.50 9.80
C ARG A 396 3.19 0.15 10.46
N GLU A 397 2.98 0.05 11.77
CA GLU A 397 3.20 -1.20 12.48
C GLU A 397 2.23 -2.30 12.00
N ILE A 398 0.95 -1.96 11.83
CA ILE A 398 -0.07 -2.88 11.30
C ILE A 398 0.30 -3.36 9.89
N GLN A 399 0.64 -2.45 8.99
CA GLN A 399 1.04 -2.78 7.63
C GLN A 399 2.30 -3.68 7.61
N ARG A 400 3.30 -3.38 8.45
CA ARG A 400 4.57 -4.11 8.51
C ARG A 400 4.41 -5.58 8.92
N ARG A 401 3.50 -5.84 9.87
CA ARG A 401 3.24 -7.18 10.42
C ARG A 401 2.09 -7.91 9.73
N SER A 402 1.33 -7.23 8.85
CA SER A 402 0.13 -7.81 8.25
C SER A 402 0.45 -9.03 7.36
N PRO A 403 -0.34 -10.11 7.45
CA PRO A 403 -0.20 -11.27 6.57
C PRO A 403 -0.79 -11.05 5.15
N TYR A 404 -1.45 -9.90 4.90
CA TYR A 404 -2.07 -9.56 3.62
C TYR A 404 -1.17 -8.67 2.75
N ALA A 405 -1.39 -8.71 1.43
CA ALA A 405 -0.62 -7.91 0.47
C ALA A 405 -0.98 -6.46 0.44
N HIS A 406 -2.27 -6.20 0.60
CA HIS A 406 -2.80 -4.88 0.53
C HIS A 406 -3.51 -4.65 1.85
N THR A 407 -2.79 -4.10 2.82
CA THR A 407 -3.37 -3.76 4.12
C THR A 407 -3.56 -2.26 4.19
N LEU A 408 -4.82 -1.85 4.11
CA LEU A 408 -5.24 -0.47 4.30
C LEU A 408 -5.67 -0.31 5.75
N VAL A 409 -5.15 0.70 6.43
CA VAL A 409 -5.42 0.92 7.85
C VAL A 409 -6.16 2.23 8.00
N LEU A 410 -7.36 2.15 8.57
CA LEU A 410 -8.27 3.27 8.74
C LEU A 410 -8.25 3.73 10.20
N GLY A 411 -8.14 5.03 10.41
CA GLY A 411 -8.55 5.65 11.67
C GLY A 411 -10.02 6.05 11.60
N TYR A 412 -10.55 6.73 12.61
CA TYR A 412 -11.87 7.39 12.57
C TYR A 412 -13.03 6.44 12.24
N ALA A 413 -12.86 5.15 12.52
CA ALA A 413 -13.80 4.12 12.13
C ALA A 413 -14.57 3.57 13.33
N ASN A 414 -15.89 3.45 13.17
CA ASN A 414 -16.83 2.80 14.07
C ASN A 414 -16.94 3.33 15.52
N GLY A 415 -16.13 4.30 15.93
CA GLY A 415 -16.15 4.84 17.29
C GLY A 415 -15.05 5.88 17.55
N GLY A 416 -15.19 6.60 18.66
CA GLY A 416 -14.25 7.64 19.09
C GLY A 416 -13.09 7.12 19.94
N GLY A 417 -13.21 5.91 20.49
CA GLY A 417 -12.18 5.25 21.28
C GLY A 417 -11.70 6.14 22.43
N VAL A 418 -10.39 6.38 22.51
CA VAL A 418 -9.79 7.29 23.49
C VAL A 418 -9.23 8.56 22.85
N GLN A 419 -9.89 9.02 21.76
CA GLN A 419 -9.44 10.10 20.88
C GLN A 419 -8.09 9.72 20.24
N TYR A 420 -7.02 10.49 20.51
CA TYR A 420 -5.70 10.23 19.95
C TYR A 420 -5.01 9.01 20.58
N VAL A 421 -4.41 8.16 19.74
CA VAL A 421 -3.65 6.98 20.18
C VAL A 421 -2.33 6.86 19.43
N GLY A 422 -1.21 6.84 20.17
CA GLY A 422 0.15 6.65 19.65
C GLY A 422 0.73 5.28 20.01
N MET A 423 1.91 4.97 19.47
CA MET A 423 2.64 3.75 19.84
C MET A 423 3.15 3.87 21.29
N PRO A 424 3.41 2.76 22.00
CA PRO A 424 4.03 2.81 23.31
C PRO A 424 5.30 3.68 23.33
N GLY A 425 5.36 4.63 24.25
CA GLY A 425 6.42 5.63 24.37
C GLY A 425 6.05 7.00 23.80
N ASP A 426 5.04 7.12 22.93
CA ASP A 426 4.66 8.41 22.37
C ASP A 426 4.09 9.36 23.43
N LYS A 427 3.46 8.85 24.51
CA LYS A 427 3.04 9.72 25.63
C LYS A 427 4.21 10.31 26.39
N ARG A 428 5.29 9.56 26.57
CA ARG A 428 6.51 10.09 27.21
C ARG A 428 7.17 11.18 26.36
N ARG A 429 7.05 11.07 25.03
CA ARG A 429 7.61 12.06 24.09
C ARG A 429 6.80 13.36 24.03
N GLY A 430 5.53 13.34 24.42
CA GLY A 430 4.67 14.53 24.50
C GLY A 430 4.06 14.95 23.15
N GLY A 431 3.81 16.26 22.99
CA GLY A 431 3.04 16.83 21.88
C GLY A 431 1.53 16.89 22.15
N TYR A 432 0.81 17.62 21.30
CA TYR A 432 -0.63 17.88 21.42
C TYR A 432 -1.45 16.60 21.55
N GLU A 433 -1.26 15.67 20.62
CA GLU A 433 -2.06 14.44 20.53
C GLU A 433 -1.93 13.59 21.80
N MET A 434 -0.72 13.51 22.35
CA MET A 434 -0.40 12.61 23.44
C MET A 434 -0.54 13.24 24.84
N GLY A 435 -0.52 14.57 24.91
CA GLY A 435 -0.64 15.36 26.14
C GLY A 435 -2.08 15.85 26.38
N PRO A 436 -2.42 17.07 25.93
CA PRO A 436 -3.67 17.75 26.32
C PRO A 436 -4.95 17.05 25.87
N VAL A 437 -4.96 16.31 24.75
CA VAL A 437 -6.20 15.75 24.20
C VAL A 437 -6.31 14.24 24.35
N GLY A 438 -5.27 13.44 24.08
CA GLY A 438 -5.38 11.97 24.13
C GLY A 438 -5.76 11.42 25.51
N SER A 439 -6.89 10.71 25.59
CA SER A 439 -7.52 10.26 26.85
C SER A 439 -7.10 8.87 27.32
N GLY A 440 -6.40 8.10 26.48
CA GLY A 440 -5.92 6.75 26.82
C GLY A 440 -4.63 6.75 27.62
N GLU A 441 -4.25 5.59 28.16
CA GLU A 441 -2.89 5.30 28.61
C GLU A 441 -1.93 5.01 27.44
N ASP A 442 -0.61 5.04 27.70
CA ASP A 442 0.46 4.89 26.68
C ASP A 442 0.41 3.55 25.94
N HIS A 443 -0.05 2.49 26.61
CA HIS A 443 -0.12 1.14 26.03
C HIS A 443 -1.41 0.88 25.23
N CYS A 444 -2.33 1.86 25.09
CA CYS A 444 -3.53 1.70 24.27
C CYS A 444 -3.21 1.39 22.80
N GLY A 445 -2.12 1.95 22.26
CA GLY A 445 -1.70 1.66 20.90
C GLY A 445 -1.36 0.19 20.69
N GLN A 446 -0.65 -0.42 21.66
CA GLN A 446 -0.32 -1.85 21.62
C GLN A 446 -1.57 -2.72 21.64
N ILE A 447 -2.54 -2.41 22.51
CA ILE A 447 -3.82 -3.14 22.60
C ILE A 447 -4.53 -3.14 21.24
N LEU A 448 -4.61 -1.98 20.59
CA LEU A 448 -5.26 -1.86 19.29
C LEU A 448 -4.51 -2.64 18.19
N THR A 449 -3.19 -2.50 18.12
CA THR A 449 -2.39 -3.18 17.09
C THR A 449 -2.46 -4.70 17.26
N ASP A 450 -2.34 -5.22 18.48
CA ASP A 450 -2.39 -6.66 18.74
C ASP A 450 -3.75 -7.26 18.41
N ALA A 451 -4.84 -6.57 18.78
CA ALA A 451 -6.18 -7.01 18.40
C ALA A 451 -6.38 -7.07 16.88
N VAL A 452 -5.86 -6.08 16.13
CA VAL A 452 -5.91 -6.12 14.66
C VAL A 452 -5.09 -7.28 14.11
N PHE A 453 -3.90 -7.53 14.65
CA PHE A 453 -3.05 -8.64 14.20
C PHE A 453 -3.71 -10.00 14.42
N GLU A 454 -4.26 -10.23 15.61
CA GLU A 454 -5.00 -11.46 15.91
C GLU A 454 -6.13 -11.69 14.91
N LEU A 455 -6.89 -10.65 14.56
CA LEU A 455 -7.96 -10.76 13.57
C LEU A 455 -7.42 -11.08 12.17
N LEU A 456 -6.38 -10.38 11.71
CA LEU A 456 -5.76 -10.61 10.40
C LEU A 456 -5.16 -12.01 10.29
N GLU A 457 -4.43 -12.47 11.31
CA GLU A 457 -3.82 -13.80 11.32
C GLU A 457 -4.87 -14.90 11.33
N SER A 458 -5.92 -14.75 12.15
CA SER A 458 -7.02 -15.73 12.21
C SER A 458 -7.70 -15.93 10.84
N LEU A 459 -7.92 -14.84 10.09
CA LEU A 459 -8.51 -14.88 8.76
C LEU A 459 -7.55 -15.44 7.69
N ARG A 460 -6.25 -15.15 7.80
CA ARG A 460 -5.26 -15.69 6.84
C ARG A 460 -5.07 -17.19 7.00
N VAL A 461 -5.00 -17.69 8.24
CA VAL A 461 -4.87 -19.15 8.51
C VAL A 461 -6.04 -19.89 7.87
N GLU A 462 -7.27 -19.41 8.07
CA GLU A 462 -8.48 -20.00 7.44
C GLU A 462 -8.38 -20.05 5.90
N THR A 463 -7.74 -19.03 5.30
CA THR A 463 -7.55 -18.94 3.84
C THR A 463 -6.47 -19.90 3.33
N LEU A 464 -5.33 -20.00 4.02
CA LEU A 464 -4.20 -20.84 3.61
C LEU A 464 -4.49 -22.35 3.75
N THR A 465 -5.26 -22.75 4.76
CA THR A 465 -5.73 -24.14 4.91
C THR A 465 -6.63 -24.59 3.74
N ARG A 466 -7.14 -23.64 2.93
CA ARG A 466 -7.97 -23.92 1.74
C ARG A 466 -7.21 -23.90 0.40
N GLN A 467 -5.93 -23.50 0.36
CA GLN A 467 -5.20 -23.16 -0.90
C GLN A 467 -3.87 -23.90 -1.13
N ALA A 468 -3.52 -24.93 -0.36
CA ALA A 468 -2.24 -25.63 -0.50
C ALA A 468 -2.19 -26.51 -1.76
N ASP A 469 -1.69 -25.96 -2.88
CA ASP A 469 -1.28 -26.72 -4.10
C ASP A 469 -0.37 -25.92 -5.07
N GLN A 470 0.50 -24.99 -4.62
CA GLN A 470 1.50 -24.35 -5.51
C GLN A 470 2.93 -24.39 -4.96
N GLU A 471 3.89 -24.70 -5.83
CA GLU A 471 5.33 -24.70 -5.52
C GLU A 471 5.88 -23.27 -5.31
N PRO A 472 6.76 -23.03 -4.31
CA PRO A 472 7.18 -21.69 -3.92
C PRO A 472 8.26 -21.06 -4.82
N ILE A 473 8.16 -19.75 -5.06
CA ILE A 473 9.15 -18.94 -5.80
C ILE A 473 10.40 -18.70 -4.93
N HIS A 474 11.61 -18.72 -5.49
CA HIS A 474 12.83 -18.26 -4.82
C HIS A 474 13.03 -16.76 -5.04
N LEU A 475 13.03 -15.97 -3.97
CA LEU A 475 13.02 -14.52 -4.03
C LEU A 475 14.39 -13.92 -3.74
N TYR A 476 14.74 -12.84 -4.45
CA TYR A 476 16.00 -12.11 -4.30
C TYR A 476 15.74 -10.60 -4.28
N LEU A 477 16.22 -9.95 -3.21
CA LEU A 477 16.06 -8.52 -3.01
C LEU A 477 17.29 -7.77 -3.56
N LEU A 478 17.05 -6.84 -4.50
CA LEU A 478 18.08 -6.07 -5.19
C LEU A 478 18.16 -4.67 -4.57
N MET A 479 19.26 -4.37 -3.87
CA MET A 479 19.44 -3.13 -3.12
C MET A 479 20.75 -2.42 -3.44
N GLY A 480 20.77 -1.11 -3.18
CA GLY A 480 21.93 -0.26 -3.41
C GLY A 480 21.58 0.93 -4.28
N GLN A 481 22.53 1.39 -5.09
CA GLN A 481 22.40 2.61 -5.90
C GLN A 481 22.30 2.33 -7.40
N SER A 482 22.67 3.30 -8.24
CA SER A 482 22.49 3.26 -9.69
C SER A 482 23.15 2.07 -10.38
N ASN A 483 24.28 1.56 -9.88
CA ASN A 483 24.96 0.37 -10.44
C ASN A 483 24.27 -0.96 -10.06
N MET A 484 23.51 -1.03 -8.95
CA MET A 484 22.53 -2.11 -8.74
C MET A 484 21.32 -1.93 -9.65
N ALA A 485 20.79 -0.71 -9.69
CA ALA A 485 19.58 -0.38 -10.43
C ALA A 485 19.72 -0.66 -11.92
N GLY A 486 20.91 -0.34 -12.46
CA GLY A 486 21.28 -0.48 -13.85
C GLY A 486 21.21 0.84 -14.61
N ARG A 487 22.28 1.12 -15.36
CA ARG A 487 22.40 2.24 -16.31
C ARG A 487 22.99 1.83 -17.65
N GLY A 488 23.21 0.53 -17.85
CA GLY A 488 23.63 0.00 -19.14
C GLY A 488 22.59 0.29 -20.22
N ILE A 489 23.05 0.48 -21.44
CA ILE A 489 22.18 0.63 -22.61
C ILE A 489 21.37 -0.66 -22.79
N VAL A 490 20.05 -0.51 -22.89
CA VAL A 490 19.11 -1.62 -23.11
C VAL A 490 19.17 -2.03 -24.58
N GLU A 491 19.52 -3.29 -24.83
CA GLU A 491 19.55 -3.91 -26.14
C GLU A 491 18.31 -4.80 -26.34
N PRO A 492 17.96 -5.19 -27.59
CA PRO A 492 16.82 -6.07 -27.85
C PRO A 492 16.86 -7.39 -27.07
N ILE A 493 18.05 -7.93 -26.80
CA ILE A 493 18.21 -9.17 -26.03
C ILE A 493 17.77 -9.02 -24.58
N ASP A 494 17.90 -7.83 -23.98
CA ASP A 494 17.50 -7.55 -22.59
C ASP A 494 15.98 -7.44 -22.43
N GLN A 495 15.27 -7.30 -23.55
CA GLN A 495 13.81 -7.30 -23.60
C GLN A 495 13.21 -8.70 -23.77
N VAL A 496 14.02 -9.74 -24.00
CA VAL A 496 13.56 -11.12 -24.18
C VAL A 496 13.35 -11.76 -22.80
N PRO A 497 12.10 -11.99 -22.36
CA PRO A 497 11.83 -12.52 -21.02
C PRO A 497 12.22 -14.00 -20.92
N HIS A 498 12.71 -14.41 -19.76
CA HIS A 498 12.84 -15.83 -19.41
C HIS A 498 11.55 -16.30 -18.70
N PRO A 499 10.95 -17.46 -19.06
CA PRO A 499 9.63 -17.87 -18.57
C PRO A 499 9.57 -18.12 -17.06
N ARG A 500 10.72 -18.37 -16.41
CA ARG A 500 10.82 -18.63 -14.96
C ARG A 500 11.46 -17.49 -14.16
N ILE A 501 11.65 -16.32 -14.77
CA ILE A 501 12.14 -15.14 -14.05
C ILE A 501 11.03 -14.11 -13.99
N LEU A 502 10.59 -13.86 -12.78
CA LEU A 502 9.57 -12.90 -12.47
C LEU A 502 10.21 -11.69 -11.78
N MET A 503 9.66 -10.51 -12.02
CA MET A 503 9.94 -9.32 -11.24
C MET A 503 8.65 -8.83 -10.59
N MET A 504 8.75 -8.41 -9.34
CA MET A 504 7.62 -7.83 -8.61
C MET A 504 7.58 -6.31 -8.84
N ASP A 505 6.40 -5.76 -9.10
CA ASP A 505 6.20 -4.31 -9.10
C ASP A 505 5.76 -3.78 -7.73
N MET A 506 5.57 -2.46 -7.63
CA MET A 506 5.18 -1.78 -6.38
C MET A 506 3.78 -2.17 -5.87
N ASN A 507 2.94 -2.77 -6.71
CA ASN A 507 1.65 -3.30 -6.31
C ASN A 507 1.77 -4.73 -5.79
N GLY A 508 2.95 -5.35 -5.83
CA GLY A 508 3.13 -6.76 -5.46
C GLY A 508 2.79 -7.72 -6.61
N SER A 509 2.57 -7.21 -7.82
CA SER A 509 2.29 -8.05 -8.99
C SER A 509 3.56 -8.63 -9.57
N TRP A 510 3.50 -9.90 -9.93
CA TRP A 510 4.60 -10.60 -10.60
C TRP A 510 4.38 -10.59 -12.11
N ARG A 511 5.40 -10.18 -12.85
CA ARG A 511 5.44 -10.26 -14.31
C ARG A 511 6.77 -10.85 -14.77
N LEU A 512 6.83 -11.36 -15.99
CA LEU A 512 8.10 -11.78 -16.59
C LEU A 512 9.09 -10.61 -16.57
N ALA A 513 10.29 -10.87 -16.06
CA ALA A 513 11.34 -9.86 -15.91
C ALA A 513 11.88 -9.43 -17.28
N ARG A 514 12.09 -8.12 -17.43
CA ARG A 514 12.74 -7.46 -18.58
C ARG A 514 13.46 -6.23 -18.07
N ASP A 515 14.61 -5.91 -18.64
CA ASP A 515 15.27 -4.65 -18.31
C ASP A 515 14.51 -3.44 -18.89
N PRO A 516 14.54 -2.26 -18.24
CA PRO A 516 15.15 -2.04 -16.93
C PRO A 516 14.29 -2.66 -15.80
N LEU A 517 14.93 -3.46 -14.93
CA LEU A 517 14.27 -4.05 -13.77
C LEU A 517 13.87 -2.97 -12.74
N HIS A 518 14.71 -1.95 -12.60
CA HIS A 518 14.46 -0.81 -11.72
C HIS A 518 13.84 0.34 -12.50
N ARG A 519 13.00 1.13 -11.84
CA ARG A 519 12.44 2.37 -12.38
C ARG A 519 12.66 3.53 -11.42
N ASP A 520 13.86 3.59 -10.88
CA ASP A 520 14.29 4.60 -9.91
C ASP A 520 14.50 5.97 -10.57
N ARG A 521 15.03 5.99 -11.80
CA ARG A 521 15.26 7.19 -12.61
C ARG A 521 14.82 6.98 -14.06
N ILE A 522 14.69 8.09 -14.80
CA ILE A 522 14.33 8.08 -16.24
C ILE A 522 15.39 7.35 -17.07
N ASN A 523 16.66 7.43 -16.67
CA ASN A 523 17.79 6.78 -17.34
C ASN A 523 18.08 5.36 -16.80
N ALA A 524 17.13 4.71 -16.13
CA ALA A 524 17.29 3.32 -15.73
C ALA A 524 17.45 2.42 -16.97
N GLY A 525 18.42 1.51 -16.91
CA GLY A 525 18.81 0.65 -18.01
C GLY A 525 19.06 -0.78 -17.57
N VAL A 526 19.94 -1.49 -18.27
CA VAL A 526 20.37 -2.84 -17.88
C VAL A 526 21.08 -2.76 -16.54
N GLY A 527 20.70 -3.64 -15.62
CA GLY A 527 21.37 -3.85 -14.33
C GLY A 527 21.83 -5.29 -14.18
N LEU A 528 22.61 -5.57 -13.12
CA LEU A 528 23.15 -6.91 -12.87
C LEU A 528 22.09 -7.95 -12.50
N GLY A 529 20.89 -7.52 -12.08
CA GLY A 529 19.83 -8.40 -11.56
C GLY A 529 19.26 -9.38 -12.59
N SER A 530 19.21 -9.00 -13.88
CA SER A 530 18.65 -9.85 -14.93
C SER A 530 19.53 -11.06 -15.22
N GLU A 531 20.82 -10.84 -15.44
CA GLU A 531 21.77 -11.91 -15.74
C GLU A 531 22.02 -12.80 -14.51
N PHE A 532 22.02 -12.21 -13.32
CA PHE A 532 21.99 -12.95 -12.07
C PHE A 532 20.84 -13.97 -12.03
N ALA A 533 19.62 -13.53 -12.35
CA ALA A 533 18.46 -14.42 -12.33
C ALA A 533 18.48 -15.46 -13.44
N ARG A 534 18.99 -15.12 -14.64
CA ARG A 534 19.17 -16.08 -15.74
C ARG A 534 20.13 -17.19 -15.34
N THR A 535 21.28 -16.81 -14.79
CA THR A 535 22.29 -17.76 -14.30
C THR A 535 21.71 -18.73 -13.25
N LEU A 536 20.90 -18.23 -12.30
CA LEU A 536 20.23 -19.09 -11.32
C LEU A 536 19.15 -20.00 -11.94
N ALA A 537 18.31 -19.44 -12.81
CA ALA A 537 17.24 -20.19 -13.45
C ALA A 537 17.80 -21.30 -14.35
N ASP A 538 18.85 -21.03 -15.12
CA ASP A 538 19.48 -22.02 -16.01
C ASP A 538 20.18 -23.13 -15.23
N ARG A 539 20.67 -22.82 -14.02
CA ARG A 539 21.33 -23.80 -13.15
C ARG A 539 20.36 -24.79 -12.52
N ASP A 540 19.18 -24.32 -12.11
CA ASP A 540 18.14 -25.17 -11.53
C ASP A 540 16.81 -25.00 -12.29
N PRO A 541 16.43 -25.97 -13.14
CA PRO A 541 15.22 -25.87 -13.96
C PRO A 541 13.92 -25.95 -13.13
N LYS A 542 13.98 -26.35 -11.86
CA LYS A 542 12.80 -26.54 -11.00
C LYS A 542 12.36 -25.26 -10.29
N ILE A 543 13.25 -24.28 -10.16
CA ILE A 543 12.93 -23.05 -9.42
C ILE A 543 12.42 -21.95 -10.34
N THR A 544 11.47 -21.19 -9.84
CA THR A 544 11.09 -19.88 -10.38
C THR A 544 11.80 -18.82 -9.57
N ILE A 545 12.44 -17.87 -10.25
CA ILE A 545 13.19 -16.77 -9.63
C ILE A 545 12.28 -15.54 -9.56
N GLY A 546 12.17 -14.93 -8.38
CA GLY A 546 11.46 -13.69 -8.15
C GLY A 546 12.39 -12.56 -7.76
N LEU A 547 12.48 -11.53 -8.59
CA LEU A 547 13.30 -10.34 -8.35
C LEU A 547 12.49 -9.22 -7.69
N ILE A 548 13.05 -8.64 -6.63
CA ILE A 548 12.47 -7.53 -5.88
C ILE A 548 13.38 -6.30 -6.07
N ALA A 549 13.00 -5.41 -6.98
CA ALA A 549 13.78 -4.24 -7.35
C ALA A 549 13.59 -3.10 -6.33
N ALA A 550 14.59 -2.86 -5.47
CA ALA A 550 14.53 -1.86 -4.40
C ALA A 550 15.67 -0.82 -4.45
N ALA A 551 16.62 -0.92 -5.38
CA ALA A 551 17.73 0.02 -5.49
C ALA A 551 17.27 1.45 -5.89
N GLU A 552 18.02 2.45 -5.43
CA GLU A 552 17.72 3.87 -5.61
C GLU A 552 18.99 4.66 -6.02
N GLY A 553 19.01 5.18 -7.24
CA GLY A 553 20.15 5.91 -7.80
C GLY A 553 20.57 7.13 -6.98
N GLY A 554 21.87 7.20 -6.66
CA GLY A 554 22.49 8.25 -5.86
C GLY A 554 22.27 8.14 -4.36
N SER A 555 21.70 7.03 -3.86
CA SER A 555 21.47 6.88 -2.42
C SER A 555 22.80 6.72 -1.64
N PRO A 556 23.06 7.52 -0.60
CA PRO A 556 24.10 7.21 0.37
C PRO A 556 23.65 6.08 1.30
N LEU A 557 24.60 5.40 1.94
CA LEU A 557 24.34 4.34 2.92
C LEU A 557 23.50 4.85 4.11
N SER A 558 23.56 6.15 4.45
CA SER A 558 22.78 6.76 5.54
C SER A 558 21.27 6.69 5.37
N ARG A 559 20.74 6.42 4.16
CA ARG A 559 19.30 6.19 3.92
C ARG A 559 18.86 4.73 4.08
N TRP A 560 19.83 3.81 4.15
CA TRP A 560 19.60 2.36 4.25
C TRP A 560 19.67 1.82 5.68
N VAL A 561 19.87 2.71 6.67
CA VAL A 561 19.94 2.38 8.11
C VAL A 561 18.55 2.14 8.72
N LYS A 562 18.53 1.61 9.96
CA LYS A 562 17.30 1.44 10.75
C LYS A 562 16.40 2.67 10.78
N GLY A 563 15.18 2.55 10.27
CA GLY A 563 14.19 3.63 10.20
C GLY A 563 14.48 4.68 9.11
N GLY A 564 15.43 4.40 8.21
CA GLY A 564 15.63 5.13 6.98
C GLY A 564 14.57 4.79 5.94
N ASP A 565 14.25 5.74 5.08
CA ASP A 565 13.15 5.63 4.12
C ASP A 565 13.37 4.54 3.06
N LEU A 566 14.62 4.28 2.65
CA LEU A 566 14.95 3.22 1.70
C LEU A 566 14.93 1.84 2.34
N GLN A 567 15.29 1.73 3.61
CA GLN A 567 15.14 0.48 4.36
C GLN A 567 13.66 0.12 4.50
N ASP A 568 12.82 1.07 4.94
CA ASP A 568 11.38 0.87 5.09
C ASP A 568 10.72 0.43 3.76
N ARG A 569 11.12 1.05 2.64
CA ARG A 569 10.66 0.67 1.32
C ARG A 569 11.08 -0.75 0.95
N ALA A 570 12.35 -1.10 1.14
CA ALA A 570 12.87 -2.43 0.79
C ALA A 570 12.24 -3.55 1.64
N LEU A 571 12.06 -3.32 2.95
CA LEU A 571 11.39 -4.26 3.85
C LEU A 571 9.90 -4.42 3.50
N MET A 572 9.21 -3.33 3.13
CA MET A 572 7.84 -3.39 2.64
C MET A 572 7.75 -4.28 1.39
N LEU A 573 8.62 -4.07 0.40
CA LEU A 573 8.65 -4.88 -0.83
C LEU A 573 9.01 -6.34 -0.54
N ALA A 574 9.98 -6.61 0.34
CA ALA A 574 10.34 -7.96 0.74
C ALA A 574 9.18 -8.68 1.46
N GLY A 575 8.47 -7.98 2.34
CA GLY A 575 7.24 -8.46 2.97
C GLY A 575 6.16 -8.77 1.93
N LEU A 576 6.05 -7.94 0.88
CA LEU A 576 5.14 -8.23 -0.22
C LEU A 576 5.51 -9.52 -0.96
N ALA A 577 6.77 -9.69 -1.30
CA ALA A 577 7.25 -10.81 -2.08
C ALA A 577 7.17 -12.14 -1.34
N LYS A 578 7.50 -12.16 -0.04
CA LYS A 578 7.54 -13.38 0.82
C LYS A 578 6.19 -14.12 0.92
N ARG A 579 5.10 -13.56 0.41
CA ARG A 579 3.80 -14.25 0.32
C ARG A 579 3.68 -15.24 -0.84
N ARG A 580 4.48 -15.11 -1.89
CA ARG A 580 4.48 -16.04 -3.04
C ARG A 580 5.77 -16.86 -3.15
N GLY A 581 6.69 -16.69 -2.21
CA GLY A 581 7.98 -17.34 -2.28
C GLY A 581 8.81 -17.20 -1.01
N VAL A 582 9.98 -17.83 -1.03
CA VAL A 582 10.94 -17.81 0.06
C VAL A 582 12.07 -16.87 -0.31
N LEU A 583 12.38 -15.89 0.54
CA LEU A 583 13.54 -15.03 0.37
C LEU A 583 14.82 -15.84 0.56
N LYS A 584 15.65 -15.90 -0.50
CA LYS A 584 16.85 -16.73 -0.58
C LYS A 584 18.15 -15.93 -0.57
N GLY A 585 18.10 -14.63 -0.83
CA GLY A 585 19.29 -13.78 -0.77
C GLY A 585 19.00 -12.30 -0.99
N ILE A 586 19.97 -11.48 -0.60
CA ILE A 586 20.02 -10.04 -0.85
C ILE A 586 21.24 -9.75 -1.72
N LEU A 587 21.04 -8.93 -2.75
CA LEU A 587 22.10 -8.37 -3.56
C LEU A 587 22.29 -6.91 -3.19
N TRP A 588 23.53 -6.52 -2.96
CA TRP A 588 23.92 -5.17 -2.60
C TRP A 588 24.95 -4.63 -3.57
N HIS A 589 24.72 -3.45 -4.14
CA HIS A 589 25.77 -2.72 -4.84
C HIS A 589 25.64 -1.22 -4.58
N GLN A 590 26.53 -0.72 -3.72
CA GLN A 590 26.57 0.69 -3.32
C GLN A 590 27.94 1.04 -2.77
N GLY A 591 28.31 2.31 -2.90
CA GLY A 591 29.47 2.87 -2.23
C GLY A 591 30.01 4.12 -2.91
N GLU A 592 29.66 4.36 -4.18
CA GLU A 592 30.16 5.50 -4.93
C GLU A 592 29.76 6.82 -4.26
N ASN A 593 28.51 6.95 -3.77
CA ASN A 593 28.08 8.18 -3.10
C ASN A 593 28.69 8.39 -1.69
N ASP A 594 29.22 7.32 -1.08
CA ASP A 594 29.95 7.39 0.20
C ASP A 594 31.47 7.50 -0.03
N SER A 595 31.92 7.53 -1.29
CA SER A 595 33.34 7.58 -1.65
C SER A 595 33.88 8.99 -1.92
N GLY A 596 33.03 10.02 -1.87
CA GLY A 596 33.46 11.42 -2.05
C GLY A 596 34.07 12.07 -0.80
N LYS A 597 33.82 11.51 0.39
CA LYS A 597 34.36 12.01 1.67
C LYS A 597 35.09 10.90 2.41
N LEU A 598 36.32 11.17 2.84
CA LEU A 598 37.15 10.18 3.53
C LEU A 598 36.47 9.62 4.80
N ALA A 599 35.85 10.47 5.62
CA ALA A 599 35.17 10.04 6.84
C ALA A 599 33.99 9.06 6.58
N ASP A 600 33.24 9.29 5.50
CA ASP A 600 32.16 8.39 5.09
C ASP A 600 32.74 7.06 4.58
N ALA A 601 33.81 7.10 3.80
CA ALA A 601 34.49 5.91 3.28
C ALA A 601 35.16 5.07 4.38
N GLU A 602 35.81 5.69 5.36
CA GLU A 602 36.47 5.00 6.47
C GLU A 602 35.46 4.32 7.42
N SER A 603 34.33 4.97 7.68
CA SER A 603 33.26 4.44 8.53
C SER A 603 32.37 3.40 7.83
N TYR A 604 32.54 3.19 6.52
CA TYR A 604 31.64 2.40 5.68
C TYR A 604 31.46 0.96 6.16
N ALA A 605 32.54 0.27 6.54
CA ALA A 605 32.49 -1.12 7.00
C ALA A 605 31.58 -1.30 8.23
N ALA A 606 31.71 -0.41 9.22
CA ALA A 606 30.92 -0.44 10.44
C ALA A 606 29.43 -0.18 10.13
N ARG A 607 29.15 0.87 9.34
CA ARG A 607 27.78 1.24 8.96
C ARG A 607 27.10 0.13 8.14
N LEU A 608 27.81 -0.47 7.16
CA LEU A 608 27.24 -1.54 6.34
C LEU A 608 26.99 -2.81 7.16
N THR A 609 27.88 -3.14 8.10
CA THR A 609 27.67 -4.27 9.03
C THR A 609 26.37 -4.10 9.81
N THR A 610 26.11 -2.91 10.34
CA THR A 610 24.84 -2.60 11.02
C THR A 610 23.65 -2.74 10.09
N VAL A 611 23.73 -2.22 8.85
CA VAL A 611 22.66 -2.36 7.84
C VAL A 611 22.34 -3.84 7.58
N ILE A 612 23.36 -4.70 7.38
CA ILE A 612 23.16 -6.13 7.15
C ILE A 612 22.44 -6.78 8.34
N GLN A 613 22.88 -6.47 9.57
CA GLN A 613 22.29 -7.00 10.79
C GLN A 613 20.83 -6.55 10.96
N ASP A 614 20.54 -5.25 10.74
CA ASP A 614 19.20 -4.69 10.84
C ASP A 614 18.23 -5.33 9.84
N PHE A 615 18.65 -5.53 8.58
CA PHE A 615 17.84 -6.22 7.58
C PHE A 615 17.56 -7.67 7.96
N ARG A 616 18.58 -8.43 8.38
CA ARG A 616 18.42 -9.81 8.83
C ARG A 616 17.49 -9.93 10.03
N GLN A 617 17.62 -9.02 11.00
CA GLN A 617 16.73 -8.94 12.16
C GLN A 617 15.29 -8.63 11.73
N ALA A 618 15.08 -7.61 10.90
CA ALA A 618 13.75 -7.21 10.45
C ALA A 618 13.06 -8.30 9.59
N LEU A 619 13.83 -9.07 8.83
CA LEU A 619 13.33 -10.16 7.99
C LEU A 619 13.18 -11.50 8.74
N GLY A 620 13.68 -11.59 9.97
CA GLY A 620 13.68 -12.80 10.79
C GLY A 620 14.58 -13.91 10.23
N GLN A 621 15.67 -13.56 9.55
CA GLN A 621 16.59 -14.50 8.89
C GLN A 621 18.05 -14.14 9.18
N PRO A 622 18.63 -14.61 10.31
CA PRO A 622 19.98 -14.23 10.76
C PRO A 622 21.11 -14.70 9.81
N GLU A 623 20.84 -15.71 8.99
CA GLU A 623 21.82 -16.30 8.05
C GLU A 623 21.49 -16.02 6.59
N LEU A 624 20.55 -15.09 6.31
CA LEU A 624 20.17 -14.74 4.94
C LEU A 624 21.42 -14.35 4.12
N PRO A 625 21.74 -15.09 3.02
CA PRO A 625 22.88 -14.79 2.19
C PRO A 625 22.85 -13.37 1.66
N TRP A 626 23.98 -12.68 1.80
CA TRP A 626 24.15 -11.30 1.33
C TRP A 626 25.33 -11.25 0.37
N VAL A 627 25.08 -10.91 -0.89
CA VAL A 627 26.13 -10.79 -1.90
C VAL A 627 26.32 -9.33 -2.25
N MET A 628 27.55 -8.85 -2.15
CA MET A 628 27.93 -7.47 -2.46
C MET A 628 29.08 -7.42 -3.45
N GLY A 629 29.19 -6.31 -4.17
CA GLY A 629 30.14 -6.14 -5.26
C GLY A 629 31.05 -4.95 -5.01
N GLU A 630 32.28 -5.05 -5.49
CA GLU A 630 33.24 -3.96 -5.48
C GLU A 630 32.82 -2.82 -6.42
N LEU A 631 33.21 -1.60 -6.08
CA LEU A 631 33.17 -0.46 -6.99
C LEU A 631 34.13 -0.70 -8.17
N GLY A 632 33.74 -0.21 -9.33
CA GLY A 632 34.47 -0.42 -10.58
C GLY A 632 35.90 0.13 -10.54
N GLU A 633 36.86 -0.62 -11.08
CA GLU A 633 38.27 -0.22 -11.10
C GLU A 633 38.52 1.09 -11.84
N PHE A 634 37.65 1.45 -12.78
CA PHE A 634 37.72 2.73 -13.47
C PHE A 634 37.60 3.93 -12.51
N LEU A 635 36.91 3.80 -11.37
CA LEU A 635 36.86 4.83 -10.34
C LEU A 635 38.17 4.95 -9.56
N ILE A 636 39.01 3.91 -9.57
CA ILE A 636 40.32 3.89 -8.93
C ILE A 636 41.38 4.39 -9.91
N LYS A 637 41.32 3.95 -11.17
CA LYS A 637 42.25 4.33 -12.24
C LYS A 637 42.04 5.78 -12.70
N THR A 638 40.80 6.26 -12.69
CA THR A 638 40.44 7.63 -13.06
C THR A 638 39.46 8.19 -12.03
N PRO A 639 39.94 8.58 -10.84
CA PRO A 639 39.08 9.09 -9.78
C PRO A 639 38.36 10.37 -10.19
N ARG A 640 37.08 10.44 -9.85
CA ARG A 640 36.27 11.65 -9.98
C ARG A 640 36.25 12.43 -8.67
N PRO A 641 35.96 13.74 -8.67
CA PRO A 641 35.86 14.53 -7.44
C PRO A 641 34.85 13.98 -6.42
N ASP A 642 33.79 13.35 -6.90
CA ASP A 642 32.72 12.74 -6.10
C ASP A 642 33.01 11.29 -5.68
N THR A 643 34.11 10.68 -6.15
CA THR A 643 34.46 9.28 -5.85
C THR A 643 35.94 9.05 -5.51
N THR A 644 36.61 10.07 -4.98
CA THR A 644 38.07 10.07 -4.72
C THR A 644 38.55 8.93 -3.82
N HIS A 645 37.68 8.38 -2.97
CA HIS A 645 37.99 7.34 -2.00
C HIS A 645 37.39 5.97 -2.36
N ALA A 646 37.11 5.71 -3.64
CA ALA A 646 36.54 4.43 -4.09
C ALA A 646 37.40 3.21 -3.69
N VAL A 647 38.73 3.34 -3.68
CA VAL A 647 39.64 2.28 -3.21
C VAL A 647 39.41 1.94 -1.73
N VAL A 648 39.17 2.95 -0.89
CA VAL A 648 38.90 2.77 0.54
C VAL A 648 37.58 2.02 0.72
N ILE A 649 36.56 2.32 -0.07
CA ILE A 649 35.30 1.59 -0.05
C ILE A 649 35.52 0.10 -0.39
N ASN A 650 36.29 -0.22 -1.44
CA ASN A 650 36.57 -1.61 -1.79
C ASN A 650 37.30 -2.36 -0.66
N ASP A 651 38.23 -1.70 0.03
CA ASP A 651 38.87 -2.27 1.23
C ASP A 651 37.88 -2.51 2.37
N ARG A 652 36.92 -1.59 2.58
CA ARG A 652 35.84 -1.77 3.57
C ARG A 652 34.86 -2.87 3.19
N LEU A 653 34.53 -3.04 1.91
CA LEU A 653 33.73 -4.16 1.43
C LEU A 653 34.44 -5.50 1.68
N ARG A 654 35.75 -5.58 1.39
CA ARG A 654 36.57 -6.75 1.73
C ARG A 654 36.55 -7.05 3.22
N GLN A 655 36.76 -6.03 4.06
CA GLN A 655 36.68 -6.16 5.52
C GLN A 655 35.34 -6.76 5.97
N VAL A 656 34.21 -6.22 5.49
CA VAL A 656 32.87 -6.73 5.83
C VAL A 656 32.68 -8.19 5.40
N SER A 657 33.15 -8.55 4.20
CA SER A 657 33.02 -9.93 3.70
C SER A 657 33.76 -10.98 4.54
N THR A 658 34.84 -10.58 5.21
CA THR A 658 35.59 -11.46 6.12
C THR A 658 35.03 -11.47 7.54
N ALA A 659 34.43 -10.36 7.97
CA ALA A 659 33.98 -10.18 9.36
C ALA A 659 32.55 -10.64 9.60
N VAL A 660 31.70 -10.68 8.57
CA VAL A 660 30.26 -10.96 8.70
C VAL A 660 29.93 -12.30 8.04
N SER A 661 29.29 -13.21 8.79
CA SER A 661 28.91 -14.53 8.27
C SER A 661 27.86 -14.45 7.17
N HIS A 662 27.88 -15.43 6.26
CA HIS A 662 26.96 -15.53 5.11
C HIS A 662 26.97 -14.28 4.20
N VAL A 663 28.13 -13.60 4.13
CA VAL A 663 28.37 -12.48 3.21
C VAL A 663 29.39 -12.90 2.15
N GLY A 664 29.11 -12.59 0.89
CA GLY A 664 29.99 -12.85 -0.24
C GLY A 664 30.37 -11.56 -0.96
N LEU A 665 31.65 -11.39 -1.27
CA LEU A 665 32.13 -10.30 -2.11
C LEU A 665 32.37 -10.77 -3.55
N VAL A 666 31.98 -9.93 -4.49
CA VAL A 666 32.17 -10.11 -5.94
C VAL A 666 33.10 -9.03 -6.46
N GLU A 667 34.20 -9.46 -7.08
CA GLU A 667 35.23 -8.55 -7.58
C GLU A 667 34.81 -7.92 -8.92
N ALA A 668 35.14 -6.64 -9.08
CA ALA A 668 34.84 -5.86 -10.29
C ALA A 668 35.97 -5.89 -11.34
N HIS A 669 36.88 -6.87 -11.24
CA HIS A 669 38.04 -6.98 -12.13
C HIS A 669 37.62 -7.13 -13.60
N TYR A 670 38.29 -6.38 -14.47
CA TYR A 670 38.02 -6.31 -15.92
C TYR A 670 36.65 -5.75 -16.33
N LEU A 671 35.88 -5.18 -15.40
CA LEU A 671 34.62 -4.51 -15.71
C LEU A 671 34.87 -3.06 -16.13
N THR A 672 34.18 -2.61 -17.17
CA THR A 672 34.35 -1.29 -17.80
C THR A 672 33.16 -0.37 -17.53
N ALA A 673 33.41 0.93 -17.68
CA ALA A 673 32.42 1.97 -17.46
C ALA A 673 31.76 2.41 -18.76
N MET A 674 30.55 2.92 -18.62
CA MET A 674 29.89 3.82 -19.56
C MET A 674 30.74 5.09 -19.78
N PRO A 675 30.46 5.87 -20.85
CA PRO A 675 31.17 7.12 -21.12
C PRO A 675 31.11 8.17 -20.00
N ASP A 676 30.17 8.05 -19.06
CA ASP A 676 30.08 8.91 -17.89
C ASP A 676 31.17 8.62 -16.85
N GLY A 677 31.92 7.52 -16.97
CA GLY A 677 33.01 7.17 -16.08
C GLY A 677 32.58 6.82 -14.64
N ILE A 678 31.29 6.55 -14.40
CA ILE A 678 30.77 6.20 -13.07
C ILE A 678 29.89 4.94 -13.09
N HIS A 679 29.12 4.73 -14.16
CA HIS A 679 28.28 3.54 -14.26
C HIS A 679 28.96 2.42 -15.03
N PHE A 680 28.75 1.17 -14.63
CA PHE A 680 29.20 0.04 -15.43
C PHE A 680 28.44 -0.02 -16.77
N ASP A 681 29.12 -0.47 -17.82
CA ASP A 681 28.48 -0.70 -19.13
C ASP A 681 27.66 -2.01 -19.17
N THR A 682 26.88 -2.18 -20.24
CA THR A 682 25.97 -3.32 -20.40
C THR A 682 26.71 -4.68 -20.36
N PRO A 683 27.79 -4.90 -21.14
CA PRO A 683 28.54 -6.16 -21.06
C PRO A 683 29.07 -6.45 -19.65
N SER A 684 29.58 -5.42 -18.98
CA SER A 684 30.11 -5.54 -17.62
C SER A 684 29.02 -5.88 -16.62
N LEU A 685 27.82 -5.29 -16.72
CA LEU A 685 26.71 -5.58 -15.81
C LEU A 685 26.18 -7.00 -15.97
N ARG A 686 26.16 -7.55 -17.19
CA ARG A 686 25.82 -8.96 -17.44
C ARG A 686 26.83 -9.88 -16.76
N GLU A 687 28.11 -9.68 -17.05
CA GLU A 687 29.19 -10.46 -16.42
C GLU A 687 29.18 -10.33 -14.89
N PHE A 688 28.90 -9.14 -14.37
CA PHE A 688 28.81 -8.92 -12.93
C PHE A 688 27.63 -9.69 -12.33
N GLY A 689 26.46 -9.67 -12.99
CA GLY A 689 25.29 -10.46 -12.59
C GLY A 689 25.58 -11.96 -12.51
N ARG A 690 26.30 -12.51 -13.50
CA ARG A 690 26.78 -13.90 -13.49
C ARG A 690 27.67 -14.18 -12.27
N ARG A 691 28.66 -13.33 -12.00
CA ARG A 691 29.56 -13.48 -10.84
C ARG A 691 28.82 -13.39 -9.50
N TYR A 692 27.80 -12.52 -9.40
CA TYR A 692 26.92 -12.45 -8.23
C TYR A 692 26.16 -13.76 -8.00
N ALA A 693 25.65 -14.38 -9.07
CA ALA A 693 24.91 -15.64 -8.98
C ALA A 693 25.82 -16.78 -8.51
N GLU A 694 27.03 -16.88 -9.06
CA GLU A 694 28.02 -17.88 -8.64
C GLU A 694 28.43 -17.71 -7.18
N LYS A 695 28.63 -16.46 -6.73
CA LYS A 695 28.95 -16.17 -5.35
C LYS A 695 27.83 -16.59 -4.41
N LEU A 696 26.59 -16.27 -4.77
CA LEU A 696 25.41 -16.67 -3.99
C LEU A 696 25.28 -18.19 -3.90
N ILE A 697 25.40 -18.90 -5.03
CA ILE A 697 25.36 -20.36 -5.07
C ILE A 697 26.40 -20.93 -4.10
N GLY A 698 27.63 -20.42 -4.15
CA GLY A 698 28.71 -20.85 -3.26
C GLY A 698 28.46 -20.59 -1.76
N LEU A 699 27.65 -19.59 -1.41
CA LEU A 699 27.20 -19.36 -0.02
C LEU A 699 26.08 -20.31 0.40
N GLN A 700 25.23 -20.75 -0.53
CA GLN A 700 24.06 -21.59 -0.24
C GLN A 700 24.37 -23.09 -0.21
N THR A 701 25.52 -23.50 -0.74
CA THR A 701 25.98 -24.90 -0.74
C THR A 701 26.91 -25.25 0.43
N ARG A 702 27.21 -24.30 1.32
CA ARG A 702 28.16 -24.46 2.43
C ARG A 702 27.47 -24.75 3.76
#